data_AF-A0ABD5MWR6-F1
#
_entry.id   AF-A0ABD5MWR6-F1
#
_cell.length_a   1.000
_cell.length_b   1.000
_cell.length_c   1.000
_cell.angle_alpha   90.00
_cell.angle_beta   90.00
_cell.angle_gamma   90.00
#
_symmetry.space_group_name_H-M   'P 1'
#
loop_
_entity.id
_entity.type
_entity.pdbx_description
1 polymer ?
#
loop_
_entity_poly.entity_id
_entity_poly.type
_entity_poly.pdbx_seq_one_letter_code
_entity_poly.pdbx_strand_id
1 'polypeptide(L)'
;GSVNPYQVTMDANHSLTAVFAEIPSDFYLTVAVTGSGSTVPAAGVHNYADGTLVNVTASPDSGWVLDYWLLDSVDVGSVNPYQVTMDANHSLTAIFVDNTPPTITIISPGESVTYQTKNVILIFFLDEEVSWMGYSLDGASNETILGNVTLPRLSKGAHNITVYANDTSGNMASSIMVNFSFQIDESPPIIVISSPENITYNINNVDLNFSVNEDTSWIRYNLDSAGNVTVVENSILTDFSMSLSGLSEGPHNIVVYANDTSGNIGAFSIFFSVDTTPPTIVILSPTSSTYPSPDVLLSFSINEGTSWIWYSLDGQNNITISGTTALSGLSEGSHDLVVYANDTVGNMGASSIISFVVQIPSVDTIPPIIIITSPQGTTYSLSEIALTFTINEPISWRAYSLDGEANITIIGNTILSGLTEGEHAIKIFATDSAGNTGASITTTFEIDTTPPIITLSSPEETTYSNTNVFLDFTLNEEVSWIGYALDDQNNITITADLMISALSEGSHSIIVFATDLAGNTGVSDSVQFSVSIPPVDSTPPTVIIISPESETYSSSSIALDFTIDEQTSWIGYSLDTQDNVTITEDTVLSDLSEGSHSIVVFATDSVGNTGGSEVIQFVISIPPIDTTPPIIIINSPENTTYDASDVLLNFTIDEPVSWIGYSLDGQENMTILDSIVLNEITSGEHTLIIYAEDLSGNLNQSNFITFTISTENGINSQIWAVAVLGIIGIAGLILATYIGYDLFKNRIK
;
A
#
# COMPACT_ATOMS: atom_id res chain seq x y z
N GLY A 1 -14.68 188.32 -97.42
CA GLY A 1 -14.50 187.91 -96.01
C GLY A 1 -15.64 187.00 -95.61
N SER A 2 -15.51 186.24 -94.53
CA SER A 2 -16.47 185.18 -94.13
C SER A 2 -17.70 185.65 -93.33
N VAL A 3 -17.88 186.96 -93.13
CA VAL A 3 -19.05 187.51 -92.42
C VAL A 3 -20.32 187.34 -93.26
N ASN A 4 -21.34 186.70 -92.69
CA ASN A 4 -22.62 186.41 -93.33
C ASN A 4 -23.76 186.74 -92.33
N PRO A 5 -24.77 187.57 -92.67
CA PRO A 5 -24.95 188.28 -93.95
C PRO A 5 -23.92 189.41 -94.16
N TYR A 6 -23.41 189.50 -95.39
CA TYR A 6 -22.57 190.62 -95.81
C TYR A 6 -23.46 191.78 -96.30
N GLN A 7 -23.40 192.93 -95.63
CA GLN A 7 -24.14 194.13 -96.00
C GLN A 7 -23.50 194.80 -97.23
N VAL A 8 -24.30 195.09 -98.26
CA VAL A 8 -23.87 195.80 -99.48
C VAL A 8 -24.71 197.06 -99.64
N THR A 9 -24.06 198.22 -99.71
CA THR A 9 -24.71 199.50 -100.02
C THR A 9 -24.88 199.60 -101.54
N MET A 10 -26.13 199.70 -102.02
CA MET A 10 -26.44 199.83 -103.45
C MET A 10 -26.39 201.30 -103.91
N ASP A 11 -25.17 201.83 -104.00
CA ASP A 11 -24.85 203.11 -104.65
C ASP A 11 -24.60 202.97 -106.17
N ALA A 12 -24.18 201.79 -106.60
CA ALA A 12 -23.99 201.39 -107.99
C ALA A 12 -24.36 199.90 -108.20
N ASN A 13 -24.21 199.40 -109.43
CA ASN A 13 -24.35 197.97 -109.73
C ASN A 13 -23.12 197.21 -109.20
N HIS A 14 -23.33 196.39 -108.18
CA HIS A 14 -22.29 195.53 -107.57
C HIS A 14 -22.40 194.07 -108.05
N SER A 15 -21.28 193.34 -107.99
CA SER A 15 -21.24 191.89 -108.20
C SER A 15 -20.51 191.25 -107.02
N LEU A 16 -21.17 190.31 -106.34
CA LEU A 16 -20.66 189.60 -105.17
C LEU A 16 -20.64 188.09 -105.47
N THR A 17 -19.51 187.44 -105.18
CA THR A 17 -19.31 186.01 -105.40
C THR A 17 -18.91 185.32 -104.09
N ALA A 18 -19.57 184.22 -103.75
CA ALA A 18 -19.18 183.35 -102.66
C ALA A 18 -18.27 182.22 -103.18
N VAL A 19 -17.32 181.79 -102.35
CA VAL A 19 -16.39 180.68 -102.63
C VAL A 19 -16.37 179.78 -101.39
N PHE A 20 -16.39 178.47 -101.61
CA PHE A 20 -16.41 177.44 -100.57
C PHE A 20 -15.18 176.54 -100.68
N ALA A 21 -14.88 175.79 -99.61
CA ALA A 21 -13.80 174.80 -99.55
C ALA A 21 -14.31 173.55 -98.81
N GLU A 22 -13.66 172.42 -99.07
CA GLU A 22 -14.05 171.08 -98.61
C GLU A 22 -13.27 170.65 -97.34
N ILE A 23 -13.72 169.60 -96.65
CA ILE A 23 -13.16 169.09 -95.39
C ILE A 23 -12.78 167.61 -95.60
N PRO A 24 -11.61 167.12 -95.11
CA PRO A 24 -11.23 165.71 -95.19
C PRO A 24 -12.13 164.76 -94.41
N SER A 25 -12.04 163.46 -94.71
CA SER A 25 -12.76 162.37 -94.06
C SER A 25 -11.89 161.59 -93.07
N ASP A 26 -12.48 161.16 -91.96
CA ASP A 26 -11.88 160.25 -90.97
C ASP A 26 -12.22 158.78 -91.27
N PHE A 27 -11.33 157.86 -90.86
CA PHE A 27 -11.55 156.41 -90.81
C PHE A 27 -11.65 155.92 -89.36
N TYR A 28 -12.17 154.70 -89.15
CA TYR A 28 -12.27 154.07 -87.83
C TYR A 28 -11.45 152.77 -87.70
N LEU A 29 -10.77 152.64 -86.56
CA LEU A 29 -10.12 151.41 -86.10
C LEU A 29 -10.97 150.79 -84.99
N THR A 30 -11.40 149.54 -85.19
CA THR A 30 -12.03 148.73 -84.15
C THR A 30 -10.96 147.88 -83.48
N VAL A 31 -10.66 148.14 -82.20
CA VAL A 31 -9.78 147.27 -81.40
C VAL A 31 -10.61 146.26 -80.64
N ALA A 32 -10.20 145.00 -80.62
CA ALA A 32 -10.89 143.91 -79.91
C ALA A 32 -9.90 142.98 -79.18
N VAL A 33 -10.42 142.11 -78.33
CA VAL A 33 -9.68 141.11 -77.54
C VAL A 33 -10.41 139.77 -77.60
N THR A 34 -9.66 138.67 -77.63
CA THR A 34 -10.11 137.30 -77.38
C THR A 34 -9.09 136.62 -76.45
N GLY A 35 -9.55 135.78 -75.51
CA GLY A 35 -8.73 135.34 -74.37
C GLY A 35 -8.65 136.40 -73.25
N SER A 36 -7.84 136.17 -72.22
CA SER A 36 -7.68 137.11 -71.09
C SER A 36 -6.52 138.08 -71.29
N GLY A 37 -6.84 139.37 -71.35
CA GLY A 37 -5.88 140.46 -71.46
C GLY A 37 -6.54 141.78 -71.84
N SER A 38 -5.74 142.79 -72.12
CA SER A 38 -6.18 144.15 -72.42
C SER A 38 -5.35 144.80 -73.53
N THR A 39 -5.85 145.91 -74.09
CA THR A 39 -5.17 146.68 -75.15
C THR A 39 -5.08 148.16 -74.83
N VAL A 40 -4.14 148.86 -75.46
CA VAL A 40 -4.00 150.33 -75.44
C VAL A 40 -3.75 150.82 -76.88
N PRO A 41 -4.67 151.57 -77.51
CA PRO A 41 -5.99 151.97 -77.01
C PRO A 41 -6.90 150.78 -76.66
N ALA A 42 -7.77 150.98 -75.68
CA ALA A 42 -8.66 149.94 -75.17
C ALA A 42 -9.65 149.45 -76.24
N ALA A 43 -10.09 148.20 -76.12
CA ALA A 43 -11.05 147.60 -77.03
C ALA A 43 -12.31 148.47 -77.19
N GLY A 44 -12.70 148.72 -78.45
CA GLY A 44 -13.66 149.75 -78.85
C GLY A 44 -13.35 150.32 -80.23
N VAL A 45 -14.20 151.24 -80.71
CA VAL A 45 -14.03 151.91 -82.00
C VAL A 45 -13.42 153.30 -81.79
N HIS A 46 -12.34 153.59 -82.52
CA HIS A 46 -11.57 154.84 -82.42
C HIS A 46 -11.43 155.48 -83.80
N ASN A 47 -11.69 156.79 -83.91
CA ASN A 47 -11.60 157.51 -85.18
C ASN A 47 -10.22 158.17 -85.35
N TYR A 48 -9.68 158.11 -86.57
CA TYR A 48 -8.39 158.68 -86.95
C TYR A 48 -8.47 159.29 -88.36
N ALA A 49 -7.65 160.31 -88.61
CA ALA A 49 -7.54 160.89 -89.95
C ALA A 49 -6.80 159.93 -90.92
N ASP A 50 -7.11 160.04 -92.20
CA ASP A 50 -6.44 159.32 -93.31
C ASP A 50 -4.90 159.39 -93.19
N GLY A 51 -4.24 158.24 -93.37
CA GLY A 51 -2.78 158.08 -93.29
C GLY A 51 -2.20 158.04 -91.87
N THR A 52 -3.01 158.05 -90.81
CA THR A 52 -2.50 157.98 -89.42
C THR A 52 -1.89 156.60 -89.12
N LEU A 53 -0.70 156.58 -88.51
CA LEU A 53 -0.10 155.37 -87.94
C LEU A 53 -0.53 155.22 -86.47
N VAL A 54 -1.25 154.14 -86.16
CA VAL A 54 -1.80 153.85 -84.82
C VAL A 54 -1.07 152.65 -84.23
N ASN A 55 -0.34 152.87 -83.15
CA ASN A 55 0.25 151.79 -82.35
C ASN A 55 -0.80 151.25 -81.36
N VAL A 56 -1.08 149.95 -81.43
CA VAL A 56 -1.91 149.23 -80.46
C VAL A 56 -1.02 148.27 -79.67
N THR A 57 -0.98 148.46 -78.35
CA THR A 57 -0.23 147.58 -77.43
C THR A 57 -1.20 146.57 -76.82
N ALA A 58 -0.78 145.33 -76.64
CA ALA A 58 -1.49 144.31 -75.87
C ALA A 58 -0.76 144.02 -74.56
N SER A 59 -1.54 143.81 -73.49
CA SER A 59 -1.06 143.42 -72.16
C SER A 59 -1.84 142.18 -71.73
N PRO A 60 -1.24 140.98 -71.76
CA PRO A 60 -1.88 139.75 -71.27
C PRO A 60 -2.17 139.84 -69.77
N ASP A 61 -3.20 139.11 -69.32
CA ASP A 61 -3.42 138.89 -67.89
C ASP A 61 -2.45 137.83 -67.33
N SER A 62 -2.39 137.69 -66.00
CA SER A 62 -1.54 136.68 -65.35
C SER A 62 -1.96 135.26 -65.76
N GLY A 63 -1.01 134.45 -66.23
CA GLY A 63 -1.24 133.12 -66.79
C GLY A 63 -1.35 133.11 -68.32
N TRP A 64 -1.69 134.25 -68.95
CA TRP A 64 -1.95 134.35 -70.38
C TRP A 64 -0.78 134.99 -71.13
N VAL A 65 -0.67 134.71 -72.43
CA VAL A 65 0.28 135.35 -73.36
C VAL A 65 -0.45 135.84 -74.60
N LEU A 66 0.09 136.87 -75.26
CA LEU A 66 -0.37 137.25 -76.60
C LEU A 66 0.16 136.21 -77.59
N ASP A 67 -0.74 135.50 -78.27
CA ASP A 67 -0.42 134.54 -79.31
C ASP A 67 -0.16 135.29 -80.64
N TYR A 68 -1.15 136.04 -81.13
CA TYR A 68 -1.04 136.86 -82.33
C TYR A 68 -2.11 137.97 -82.40
N TRP A 69 -1.98 138.86 -83.39
CA TRP A 69 -3.00 139.83 -83.77
C TRP A 69 -3.72 139.41 -85.05
N LEU A 70 -5.03 139.63 -85.12
CA LEU A 70 -5.80 139.62 -86.36
C LEU A 70 -6.06 141.05 -86.84
N LEU A 71 -5.51 141.44 -87.99
CA LEU A 71 -5.92 142.66 -88.72
C LEU A 71 -6.89 142.27 -89.85
N ASP A 72 -8.11 142.78 -89.79
CA ASP A 72 -9.19 142.49 -90.75
C ASP A 72 -9.44 140.98 -90.96
N SER A 73 -9.32 140.21 -89.87
CA SER A 73 -9.38 138.74 -89.83
C SER A 73 -8.20 138.00 -90.49
N VAL A 74 -7.11 138.70 -90.82
CA VAL A 74 -5.84 138.13 -91.26
C VAL A 74 -4.84 138.13 -90.10
N ASP A 75 -4.18 137.01 -89.85
CA ASP A 75 -3.09 136.92 -88.87
C ASP A 75 -1.89 137.75 -89.35
N VAL A 76 -1.46 138.68 -88.49
CA VAL A 76 -0.30 139.58 -88.70
C VAL A 76 0.80 139.36 -87.65
N GLY A 77 0.74 138.26 -86.91
CA GLY A 77 1.76 137.80 -85.96
C GLY A 77 1.70 138.48 -84.58
N SER A 78 2.70 138.19 -83.76
CA SER A 78 2.76 138.53 -82.33
C SER A 78 3.48 139.85 -81.99
N VAL A 79 3.80 140.68 -82.99
CA VAL A 79 4.54 141.94 -82.79
C VAL A 79 3.73 142.90 -81.91
N ASN A 80 4.30 143.32 -80.79
CA ASN A 80 3.59 144.07 -79.76
C ASN A 80 4.46 145.24 -79.23
N PRO A 81 4.04 146.51 -79.36
CA PRO A 81 2.81 146.97 -80.03
C PRO A 81 2.80 146.70 -81.54
N TYR A 82 1.61 146.42 -82.07
CA TYR A 82 1.36 146.35 -83.51
C TYR A 82 1.05 147.76 -84.06
N GLN A 83 1.39 148.04 -85.32
CA GLN A 83 1.13 149.33 -85.96
C GLN A 83 0.18 149.18 -87.15
N VAL A 84 -0.98 149.83 -87.06
CA VAL A 84 -1.98 149.93 -88.15
C VAL A 84 -1.77 151.24 -88.91
N THR A 85 -1.84 151.19 -90.24
CA THR A 85 -1.93 152.40 -91.08
C THR A 85 -3.40 152.63 -91.39
N MET A 86 -3.93 153.82 -91.13
CA MET A 86 -5.34 154.13 -91.36
C MET A 86 -5.56 154.67 -92.79
N ASP A 87 -5.45 153.78 -93.80
CA ASP A 87 -5.84 154.07 -95.19
C ASP A 87 -7.24 153.54 -95.55
N ALA A 88 -7.84 152.74 -94.67
CA ALA A 88 -9.23 152.34 -94.68
C ALA A 88 -9.78 152.22 -93.24
N ASN A 89 -11.02 151.73 -93.12
CA ASN A 89 -11.55 151.30 -91.82
C ASN A 89 -11.03 149.89 -91.52
N HIS A 90 -10.47 149.68 -90.32
CA HIS A 90 -9.81 148.44 -89.94
C HIS A 90 -10.37 147.85 -88.64
N SER A 91 -10.17 146.55 -88.44
CA SER A 91 -10.43 145.83 -87.20
C SER A 91 -9.18 145.08 -86.74
N LEU A 92 -8.62 145.41 -85.57
CA LEU A 92 -7.46 144.75 -84.98
C LEU A 92 -7.84 144.02 -83.68
N THR A 93 -7.76 142.70 -83.66
CA THR A 93 -8.06 141.86 -82.49
C THR A 93 -6.78 141.28 -81.89
N ALA A 94 -6.55 141.47 -80.59
CA ALA A 94 -5.53 140.72 -79.85
C ALA A 94 -6.08 139.32 -79.50
N ILE A 95 -5.32 138.27 -79.82
CA ILE A 95 -5.62 136.90 -79.41
C ILE A 95 -4.65 136.53 -78.28
N PHE A 96 -5.18 136.33 -77.08
CA PHE A 96 -4.45 135.78 -75.95
C PHE A 96 -4.76 134.28 -75.79
N VAL A 97 -3.77 133.50 -75.37
CA VAL A 97 -3.88 132.07 -75.06
C VAL A 97 -3.36 131.81 -73.64
N ASP A 98 -3.86 130.75 -72.99
CA ASP A 98 -3.37 130.34 -71.67
C ASP A 98 -1.98 129.71 -71.78
N ASN A 99 -1.12 130.00 -70.81
CA ASN A 99 0.27 129.56 -70.69
C ASN A 99 0.53 129.01 -69.26
N THR A 100 -0.52 128.63 -68.54
CA THR A 100 -0.47 127.98 -67.23
C THR A 100 -0.87 126.51 -67.36
N PRO A 101 -0.03 125.54 -66.96
CA PRO A 101 -0.43 124.12 -66.91
C PRO A 101 -1.34 123.80 -65.70
N PRO A 102 -2.22 122.78 -65.80
CA PRO A 102 -3.13 122.38 -64.73
C PRO A 102 -2.39 121.83 -63.51
N THR A 103 -2.94 121.98 -62.30
CA THR A 103 -2.38 121.34 -61.10
C THR A 103 -3.05 120.00 -60.80
N ILE A 104 -2.21 118.99 -60.51
CA ILE A 104 -2.65 117.59 -60.41
C ILE A 104 -2.32 117.03 -59.01
N THR A 105 -3.35 116.67 -58.25
CA THR A 105 -3.21 116.09 -56.90
C THR A 105 -3.73 114.66 -56.85
N ILE A 106 -2.87 113.69 -56.55
CA ILE A 106 -3.28 112.29 -56.30
C ILE A 106 -3.82 112.17 -54.86
N ILE A 107 -4.96 111.49 -54.72
CA ILE A 107 -5.67 111.22 -53.45
C ILE A 107 -5.54 109.74 -53.06
N SER A 108 -5.53 108.85 -54.06
CA SER A 108 -5.25 107.41 -53.93
C SER A 108 -4.51 106.93 -55.19
N PRO A 109 -3.50 106.06 -55.11
CA PRO A 109 -2.89 105.53 -53.88
C PRO A 109 -2.27 106.63 -53.01
N GLY A 110 -2.08 106.35 -51.72
CA GLY A 110 -1.43 107.25 -50.78
C GLY A 110 0.09 107.03 -50.70
N GLU A 111 0.85 108.09 -50.44
CA GLU A 111 2.31 108.03 -50.33
C GLU A 111 2.76 107.06 -49.22
N SER A 112 3.66 106.14 -49.59
CA SER A 112 4.20 105.06 -48.76
C SER A 112 3.14 104.10 -48.17
N VAL A 113 1.91 104.07 -48.70
CA VAL A 113 0.86 103.15 -48.24
C VAL A 113 1.06 101.75 -48.82
N THR A 114 1.01 100.72 -47.97
CA THR A 114 0.95 99.31 -48.39
C THR A 114 -0.50 98.85 -48.52
N TYR A 115 -0.90 98.44 -49.72
CA TYR A 115 -2.21 97.87 -50.01
C TYR A 115 -2.16 96.34 -49.98
N GLN A 116 -3.14 95.73 -49.29
CA GLN A 116 -3.33 94.28 -49.21
C GLN A 116 -4.34 93.76 -50.27
N THR A 117 -4.53 94.50 -51.37
CA THR A 117 -5.48 94.15 -52.44
C THR A 117 -4.93 94.52 -53.82
N LYS A 118 -5.18 93.65 -54.81
CA LYS A 118 -4.80 93.87 -56.21
C LYS A 118 -5.70 94.91 -56.91
N ASN A 119 -6.75 95.40 -56.23
CA ASN A 119 -7.71 96.39 -56.74
C ASN A 119 -7.48 97.80 -56.15
N VAL A 120 -6.27 98.34 -56.26
CA VAL A 120 -5.98 99.74 -55.86
C VAL A 120 -6.62 100.70 -56.87
N ILE A 121 -7.36 101.70 -56.39
CA ILE A 121 -8.02 102.68 -57.24
C ILE A 121 -7.19 103.97 -57.27
N LEU A 122 -6.85 104.41 -58.48
CA LEU A 122 -6.35 105.76 -58.75
C LEU A 122 -7.50 106.76 -58.60
N ILE A 123 -7.34 107.69 -57.67
CA ILE A 123 -8.24 108.81 -57.41
C ILE A 123 -7.38 110.07 -57.39
N PHE A 124 -7.77 111.09 -58.15
CA PHE A 124 -7.03 112.35 -58.27
C PHE A 124 -7.97 113.54 -58.43
N PHE A 125 -7.41 114.74 -58.34
CA PHE A 125 -8.07 116.01 -58.55
C PHE A 125 -7.27 116.84 -59.56
N LEU A 126 -8.01 117.57 -60.41
CA LEU A 126 -7.54 118.61 -61.31
C LEU A 126 -8.29 119.90 -60.95
N ASP A 127 -7.61 121.04 -61.01
CA ASP A 127 -8.20 122.36 -60.77
C ASP A 127 -8.99 122.93 -61.95
N GLU A 128 -8.78 122.42 -63.16
CA GLU A 128 -9.43 122.84 -64.40
C GLU A 128 -9.80 121.67 -65.35
N GLU A 129 -10.51 122.00 -66.43
CA GLU A 129 -10.93 121.07 -67.49
C GLU A 129 -9.83 120.86 -68.53
N VAL A 130 -9.55 119.60 -68.87
CA VAL A 130 -8.35 119.20 -69.64
C VAL A 130 -8.71 118.48 -70.95
N SER A 131 -7.94 118.70 -72.01
CA SER A 131 -8.14 118.03 -73.31
C SER A 131 -7.68 116.57 -73.31
N TRP A 132 -6.73 116.21 -72.44
CA TRP A 132 -6.26 114.84 -72.26
C TRP A 132 -5.77 114.61 -70.83
N MET A 133 -5.92 113.39 -70.32
CA MET A 133 -5.36 112.93 -69.05
C MET A 133 -4.93 111.46 -69.14
N GLY A 134 -3.91 111.10 -68.37
CA GLY A 134 -3.39 109.74 -68.29
C GLY A 134 -2.47 109.52 -67.09
N TYR A 135 -1.97 108.30 -66.92
CA TYR A 135 -0.99 107.98 -65.86
C TYR A 135 0.14 107.10 -66.37
N SER A 136 1.32 107.27 -65.79
CA SER A 136 2.41 106.28 -65.84
C SER A 136 2.46 105.55 -64.51
N LEU A 137 2.43 104.22 -64.56
CA LEU A 137 2.67 103.32 -63.44
C LEU A 137 4.05 102.68 -63.66
N ASP A 138 4.92 102.74 -62.67
CA ASP A 138 6.29 102.20 -62.65
C ASP A 138 7.20 102.65 -63.81
N GLY A 139 6.92 103.81 -64.41
CA GLY A 139 7.63 104.32 -65.58
C GLY A 139 7.20 103.70 -66.92
N ALA A 140 6.08 102.97 -66.96
CA ALA A 140 5.46 102.52 -68.20
C ALA A 140 4.93 103.70 -69.06
N SER A 141 4.60 103.41 -70.32
CA SER A 141 3.93 104.37 -71.22
C SER A 141 2.62 104.88 -70.64
N ASN A 142 2.31 106.17 -70.86
CA ASN A 142 1.12 106.81 -70.31
C ASN A 142 -0.18 106.16 -70.82
N GLU A 143 -0.93 105.53 -69.91
CA GLU A 143 -2.27 105.01 -70.18
C GLU A 143 -3.31 106.14 -70.09
N THR A 144 -4.17 106.28 -71.10
CA THR A 144 -5.18 107.35 -71.16
C THR A 144 -6.40 107.00 -70.30
N ILE A 145 -6.91 107.97 -69.53
CA ILE A 145 -8.03 107.78 -68.60
C ILE A 145 -9.13 108.83 -68.81
N LEU A 146 -10.29 108.59 -68.20
CA LEU A 146 -11.47 109.48 -68.24
C LEU A 146 -11.92 109.86 -66.80
N GLY A 147 -10.99 109.85 -65.85
CA GLY A 147 -11.24 109.97 -64.41
C GLY A 147 -10.67 108.78 -63.61
N ASN A 148 -11.22 108.55 -62.42
CA ASN A 148 -10.76 107.51 -61.49
C ASN A 148 -10.80 106.10 -62.12
N VAL A 149 -9.75 105.29 -61.88
CA VAL A 149 -9.59 103.96 -62.50
C VAL A 149 -8.95 102.96 -61.53
N THR A 150 -9.30 101.67 -61.61
CA THR A 150 -8.58 100.62 -60.89
C THR A 150 -7.27 100.31 -61.60
N LEU A 151 -6.15 100.37 -60.88
CA LEU A 151 -4.82 100.10 -61.43
C LEU A 151 -4.69 98.62 -61.86
N PRO A 152 -4.12 98.33 -63.04
CA PRO A 152 -4.12 96.99 -63.61
C PRO A 152 -3.09 96.08 -62.93
N ARG A 153 -3.56 94.99 -62.30
CA ARG A 153 -2.77 93.79 -61.94
C ARG A 153 -1.39 94.09 -61.30
N LEU A 154 -1.40 94.84 -60.21
CA LEU A 154 -0.21 95.13 -59.40
C LEU A 154 0.56 93.84 -59.00
N SER A 155 1.88 93.92 -59.07
CA SER A 155 2.82 92.87 -58.69
C SER A 155 3.26 93.02 -57.23
N LYS A 156 3.56 91.94 -56.52
CA LYS A 156 4.03 92.01 -55.12
C LYS A 156 5.36 92.80 -55.05
N GLY A 157 5.33 94.01 -54.48
CA GLY A 157 6.48 94.92 -54.48
C GLY A 157 6.11 96.37 -54.17
N ALA A 158 7.09 97.26 -54.33
CA ALA A 158 6.87 98.70 -54.37
C ALA A 158 6.49 99.15 -55.78
N HIS A 159 5.64 100.18 -55.86
CA HIS A 159 5.13 100.77 -57.09
C HIS A 159 5.25 102.30 -57.02
N ASN A 160 5.30 102.96 -58.18
CA ASN A 160 5.19 104.42 -58.25
C ASN A 160 4.23 104.85 -59.36
N ILE A 161 3.53 105.97 -59.15
CA ILE A 161 2.56 106.49 -60.11
C ILE A 161 2.68 108.00 -60.26
N THR A 162 2.56 108.47 -61.50
CA THR A 162 2.48 109.89 -61.87
C THR A 162 1.30 110.09 -62.81
N VAL A 163 0.42 111.04 -62.50
CA VAL A 163 -0.69 111.43 -63.39
C VAL A 163 -0.23 112.61 -64.24
N TYR A 164 -0.59 112.61 -65.51
CA TYR A 164 -0.32 113.67 -66.48
C TYR A 164 -1.65 114.20 -67.02
N ALA A 165 -1.71 115.50 -67.28
CA ALA A 165 -2.87 116.15 -67.89
C ALA A 165 -2.43 117.31 -68.78
N ASN A 166 -3.21 117.59 -69.80
CA ASN A 166 -2.96 118.64 -70.78
C ASN A 166 -4.22 119.49 -70.90
N ASP A 167 -4.13 120.80 -70.64
CA ASP A 167 -5.28 121.73 -70.70
C ASP A 167 -5.90 121.81 -72.12
N THR A 168 -6.85 122.72 -72.34
CA THR A 168 -7.43 122.94 -73.67
C THR A 168 -6.56 123.78 -74.62
N SER A 169 -5.45 124.36 -74.15
CA SER A 169 -4.53 125.23 -74.91
C SER A 169 -3.25 124.52 -75.41
N GLY A 170 -2.84 123.43 -74.78
CA GLY A 170 -1.59 122.69 -75.05
C GLY A 170 -0.57 122.66 -73.89
N ASN A 171 -0.93 123.15 -72.71
CA ASN A 171 -0.10 123.17 -71.51
C ASN A 171 -0.16 121.81 -70.78
N MET A 172 0.95 121.06 -70.85
CA MET A 172 1.11 119.76 -70.21
C MET A 172 1.65 119.88 -68.79
N ALA A 173 1.03 119.18 -67.84
CA ALA A 173 1.46 119.07 -66.45
C ALA A 173 1.64 117.61 -66.00
N SER A 174 2.29 117.45 -64.84
CA SER A 174 2.45 116.17 -64.14
C SER A 174 2.23 116.35 -62.64
N SER A 175 1.60 115.38 -61.99
CA SER A 175 1.52 115.33 -60.53
C SER A 175 2.91 115.19 -59.89
N ILE A 176 2.99 115.38 -58.57
CA ILE A 176 4.06 114.77 -57.79
C ILE A 176 3.93 113.25 -57.95
N MET A 177 5.07 112.55 -58.10
CA MET A 177 5.11 111.08 -58.12
C MET A 177 4.74 110.54 -56.74
N VAL A 178 3.77 109.63 -56.70
CA VAL A 178 3.37 108.91 -55.47
C VAL A 178 3.96 107.51 -55.48
N ASN A 179 4.69 107.16 -54.42
CA ASN A 179 5.17 105.80 -54.15
C ASN A 179 4.16 105.08 -53.27
N PHE A 180 3.92 103.81 -53.55
CA PHE A 180 3.08 102.93 -52.73
C PHE A 180 3.63 101.50 -52.81
N SER A 181 3.00 100.55 -52.14
CA SER A 181 3.34 99.14 -52.33
C SER A 181 2.09 98.27 -52.37
N PHE A 182 2.19 97.15 -53.09
CA PHE A 182 1.24 96.07 -53.01
C PHE A 182 1.92 94.87 -52.35
N GLN A 183 1.31 94.34 -51.30
CA GLN A 183 1.66 93.08 -50.67
C GLN A 183 0.39 92.23 -50.52
N ILE A 184 0.57 90.93 -50.34
CA ILE A 184 -0.47 90.00 -49.89
C ILE A 184 0.27 88.78 -49.33
N ASP A 185 -0.35 88.06 -48.39
CA ASP A 185 0.18 86.75 -48.03
C ASP A 185 -0.19 85.71 -49.09
N GLU A 186 0.78 84.87 -49.44
CA GLU A 186 0.65 83.78 -50.41
C GLU A 186 1.20 82.47 -49.79
N SER A 187 1.39 82.46 -48.45
CA SER A 187 1.85 81.34 -47.62
C SER A 187 0.63 80.58 -47.07
N PRO A 188 0.49 79.26 -47.30
CA PRO A 188 -0.49 78.46 -46.57
C PRO A 188 0.02 78.09 -45.16
N PRO A 189 -0.86 78.02 -44.15
CA PRO A 189 -0.48 77.57 -42.81
C PRO A 189 0.21 76.19 -42.80
N ILE A 190 1.32 76.12 -42.08
CA ILE A 190 2.03 74.88 -41.76
C ILE A 190 1.38 74.25 -40.54
N ILE A 191 0.87 73.04 -40.70
CA ILE A 191 0.24 72.24 -39.64
C ILE A 191 1.18 71.11 -39.25
N VAL A 192 1.33 70.85 -37.95
CA VAL A 192 2.08 69.69 -37.42
C VAL A 192 1.19 68.90 -36.49
N ILE A 193 0.81 67.69 -36.87
CA ILE A 193 0.10 66.75 -35.98
C ILE A 193 1.13 66.05 -35.09
N SER A 194 0.94 66.12 -33.77
CA SER A 194 1.77 65.48 -32.74
C SER A 194 1.10 64.27 -32.07
N SER A 195 -0.22 64.13 -32.24
CA SER A 195 -0.98 62.90 -31.98
C SER A 195 -2.22 62.91 -32.88
N PRO A 196 -2.67 61.78 -33.46
CA PRO A 196 -2.08 60.45 -33.38
C PRO A 196 -0.71 60.36 -34.05
N GLU A 197 0.12 59.44 -33.57
CA GLU A 197 1.32 58.96 -34.27
C GLU A 197 0.93 57.87 -35.28
N ASN A 198 1.82 57.59 -36.25
CA ASN A 198 1.61 56.53 -37.24
C ASN A 198 1.94 55.15 -36.66
N ILE A 199 1.11 54.72 -35.72
CA ILE A 199 1.17 53.45 -34.99
C ILE A 199 -0.25 52.83 -34.91
N THR A 200 -0.33 51.61 -34.37
CA THR A 200 -1.62 51.00 -33.99
C THR A 200 -1.88 51.23 -32.51
N TYR A 201 -3.08 51.69 -32.16
CA TYR A 201 -3.53 51.96 -30.80
C TYR A 201 -4.47 50.86 -30.30
N ASN A 202 -4.26 50.39 -29.06
CA ASN A 202 -5.13 49.42 -28.40
C ASN A 202 -6.39 50.05 -27.74
N ILE A 203 -6.80 51.22 -28.22
CA ILE A 203 -7.92 52.01 -27.69
C ILE A 203 -8.67 52.69 -28.83
N ASN A 204 -10.00 52.72 -28.74
CA ASN A 204 -10.90 53.37 -29.72
C ASN A 204 -11.15 54.86 -29.44
N ASN A 205 -10.33 55.46 -28.59
CA ASN A 205 -10.34 56.87 -28.25
C ASN A 205 -8.91 57.41 -28.28
N VAL A 206 -8.54 58.12 -29.34
CA VAL A 206 -7.16 58.55 -29.61
C VAL A 206 -7.10 60.07 -29.70
N ASP A 207 -6.14 60.69 -29.01
CA ASP A 207 -6.04 62.15 -28.97
C ASP A 207 -5.54 62.73 -30.29
N LEU A 208 -6.24 63.76 -30.78
CA LEU A 208 -5.82 64.62 -31.88
C LEU A 208 -5.19 65.89 -31.27
N ASN A 209 -3.86 65.90 -31.26
CA ASN A 209 -3.04 67.03 -30.83
C ASN A 209 -2.28 67.56 -32.05
N PHE A 210 -2.35 68.86 -32.32
CA PHE A 210 -1.65 69.48 -33.44
C PHE A 210 -1.38 70.96 -33.19
N SER A 211 -0.43 71.51 -33.93
CA SER A 211 -0.14 72.95 -33.95
C SER A 211 -0.18 73.55 -35.35
N VAL A 212 -0.31 74.87 -35.40
CA VAL A 212 -0.31 75.73 -36.59
C VAL A 212 0.61 76.92 -36.32
N ASN A 213 1.37 77.36 -37.31
CA ASN A 213 2.42 78.39 -37.16
C ASN A 213 1.91 79.85 -37.15
N GLU A 214 0.61 80.09 -37.32
CA GLU A 214 0.03 81.41 -37.63
C GLU A 214 -1.46 81.52 -37.28
N ASP A 215 -2.00 82.75 -37.27
CA ASP A 215 -3.41 83.05 -36.98
C ASP A 215 -4.34 82.54 -38.10
N THR A 216 -5.49 81.96 -37.72
CA THR A 216 -6.38 81.25 -38.66
C THR A 216 -7.82 81.77 -38.65
N SER A 217 -8.41 82.00 -39.83
CA SER A 217 -9.85 82.25 -39.96
C SER A 217 -10.70 81.01 -39.67
N TRP A 218 -10.21 79.81 -39.95
CA TRP A 218 -10.82 78.56 -39.47
C TRP A 218 -9.83 77.39 -39.49
N ILE A 219 -10.09 76.40 -38.62
CA ILE A 219 -9.43 75.09 -38.65
C ILE A 219 -10.50 74.01 -38.64
N ARG A 220 -10.29 72.97 -39.46
CA ARG A 220 -11.16 71.80 -39.60
C ARG A 220 -10.33 70.53 -39.60
N TYR A 221 -10.91 69.40 -39.22
CA TYR A 221 -10.36 68.08 -39.52
C TYR A 221 -11.32 67.26 -40.38
N ASN A 222 -10.77 66.24 -41.04
CA ASN A 222 -11.49 65.22 -41.77
C ASN A 222 -10.91 63.86 -41.37
N LEU A 223 -11.75 62.99 -40.82
CA LEU A 223 -11.41 61.61 -40.50
C LEU A 223 -12.00 60.71 -41.59
N ASP A 224 -11.19 59.86 -42.19
CA ASP A 224 -11.58 58.79 -43.13
C ASP A 224 -12.43 59.22 -44.35
N SER A 225 -12.23 60.45 -44.83
CA SER A 225 -13.04 61.06 -45.92
C SER A 225 -14.51 61.32 -45.54
N ALA A 226 -14.81 61.46 -44.24
CA ALA A 226 -16.12 61.89 -43.75
C ALA A 226 -16.40 63.38 -44.05
N GLY A 227 -17.43 63.97 -43.42
CA GLY A 227 -17.63 65.41 -43.45
C GLY A 227 -16.55 66.16 -42.65
N ASN A 228 -16.14 67.34 -43.12
CA ASN A 228 -15.20 68.19 -42.38
C ASN A 228 -15.83 68.68 -41.06
N VAL A 229 -15.16 68.43 -39.94
CA VAL A 229 -15.56 68.90 -38.60
C VAL A 229 -14.80 70.19 -38.28
N THR A 230 -15.50 71.26 -37.90
CA THR A 230 -14.86 72.51 -37.44
C THR A 230 -14.25 72.32 -36.05
N VAL A 231 -12.96 72.66 -35.93
CA VAL A 231 -12.24 72.74 -34.65
C VAL A 231 -12.47 74.11 -34.02
N VAL A 232 -12.24 75.17 -34.79
CA VAL A 232 -12.35 76.57 -34.34
C VAL A 232 -12.56 77.49 -35.54
N GLU A 233 -13.15 78.66 -35.31
CA GLU A 233 -13.25 79.77 -36.26
C GLU A 233 -12.62 81.02 -35.63
N ASN A 234 -11.84 81.78 -36.41
CA ASN A 234 -11.12 83.01 -36.02
C ASN A 234 -10.24 82.85 -34.76
N SER A 235 -9.20 82.03 -34.85
CA SER A 235 -8.30 81.68 -33.75
C SER A 235 -6.92 82.33 -33.86
N ILE A 236 -6.42 82.84 -32.72
CA ILE A 236 -5.03 83.27 -32.49
C ILE A 236 -4.23 82.23 -31.66
N LEU A 237 -4.80 81.04 -31.44
CA LEU A 237 -4.12 79.94 -30.75
C LEU A 237 -3.33 79.12 -31.78
N THR A 238 -2.08 78.81 -31.44
CA THR A 238 -1.18 77.97 -32.23
C THR A 238 -1.33 76.48 -31.97
N ASP A 239 -1.86 76.07 -30.82
CA ASP A 239 -1.85 74.69 -30.35
C ASP A 239 -3.25 74.20 -29.96
N PHE A 240 -3.60 72.99 -30.40
CA PHE A 240 -4.92 72.40 -30.27
C PHE A 240 -4.84 70.96 -29.77
N SER A 241 -5.81 70.58 -28.94
CA SER A 241 -5.93 69.25 -28.34
C SER A 241 -7.40 68.88 -28.22
N MET A 242 -7.75 67.67 -28.67
CA MET A 242 -9.06 67.04 -28.52
C MET A 242 -8.93 65.51 -28.62
N SER A 243 -10.03 64.78 -28.46
CA SER A 243 -10.02 63.30 -28.51
C SER A 243 -10.97 62.77 -29.58
N LEU A 244 -10.47 61.90 -30.46
CA LEU A 244 -11.23 61.20 -31.49
C LEU A 244 -11.81 59.93 -30.88
N SER A 245 -13.11 59.96 -30.55
CA SER A 245 -13.80 58.91 -29.79
C SER A 245 -14.69 58.04 -30.68
N GLY A 246 -14.81 56.76 -30.33
CA GLY A 246 -15.68 55.81 -31.03
C GLY A 246 -15.10 55.33 -32.37
N LEU A 247 -13.78 55.28 -32.48
CA LEU A 247 -13.06 54.77 -33.64
C LEU A 247 -13.36 53.27 -33.87
N SER A 248 -13.29 52.85 -35.12
CA SER A 248 -13.52 51.46 -35.54
C SER A 248 -12.22 50.66 -35.58
N GLU A 249 -12.30 49.33 -35.67
CA GLU A 249 -11.10 48.52 -35.93
C GLU A 249 -10.51 48.81 -37.33
N GLY A 250 -9.18 48.81 -37.43
CA GLY A 250 -8.44 48.94 -38.67
C GLY A 250 -7.78 50.31 -38.89
N PRO A 251 -7.38 50.62 -40.15
CA PRO A 251 -6.61 51.80 -40.47
C PRO A 251 -7.48 53.06 -40.59
N HIS A 252 -7.00 54.14 -40.00
CA HIS A 252 -7.61 55.47 -40.01
C HIS A 252 -6.69 56.50 -40.69
N ASN A 253 -7.28 57.56 -41.26
CA ASN A 253 -6.58 58.71 -41.83
C ASN A 253 -7.21 60.01 -41.33
N ILE A 254 -6.45 60.79 -40.56
CA ILE A 254 -6.86 62.11 -40.08
C ILE A 254 -6.13 63.20 -40.88
N VAL A 255 -6.92 64.08 -41.50
CA VAL A 255 -6.41 65.24 -42.26
C VAL A 255 -6.88 66.52 -41.56
N VAL A 256 -5.95 67.33 -41.08
CA VAL A 256 -6.23 68.66 -40.54
C VAL A 256 -6.02 69.71 -41.63
N TYR A 257 -6.94 70.68 -41.69
CA TYR A 257 -6.95 71.80 -42.63
C TYR A 257 -7.02 73.12 -41.85
N ALA A 258 -6.19 74.08 -42.22
CA ALA A 258 -6.17 75.41 -41.62
C ALA A 258 -6.18 76.48 -42.72
N ASN A 259 -6.98 77.52 -42.53
CA ASN A 259 -7.06 78.68 -43.42
C ASN A 259 -6.54 79.90 -42.66
N ASP A 260 -5.56 80.60 -43.21
CA ASP A 260 -5.01 81.85 -42.65
C ASP A 260 -6.06 82.99 -42.67
N THR A 261 -5.64 84.23 -42.44
CA THR A 261 -6.51 85.41 -42.57
C THR A 261 -6.58 86.02 -43.97
N SER A 262 -5.79 85.51 -44.95
CA SER A 262 -5.74 86.00 -46.34
C SER A 262 -6.50 85.11 -47.34
N GLY A 263 -6.85 83.87 -46.96
CA GLY A 263 -7.51 82.86 -47.81
C GLY A 263 -6.62 81.70 -48.28
N ASN A 264 -5.39 81.58 -47.76
CA ASN A 264 -4.48 80.48 -48.05
C ASN A 264 -4.82 79.27 -47.17
N ILE A 265 -4.95 78.07 -47.77
CA ILE A 265 -5.34 76.83 -47.07
C ILE A 265 -4.18 75.85 -47.01
N GLY A 266 -3.72 75.58 -45.79
CA GLY A 266 -2.79 74.50 -45.46
C GLY A 266 -3.51 73.19 -45.12
N ALA A 267 -2.84 72.07 -45.31
CA ALA A 267 -3.32 70.74 -44.93
C ALA A 267 -2.17 69.82 -44.51
N PHE A 268 -2.40 68.98 -43.50
CA PHE A 268 -1.49 67.91 -43.08
C PHE A 268 -2.29 66.64 -42.75
N SER A 269 -1.77 65.47 -43.11
CA SER A 269 -2.43 64.18 -42.94
C SER A 269 -1.53 63.17 -42.25
N ILE A 270 -2.07 62.41 -41.30
CA ILE A 270 -1.40 61.23 -40.74
C ILE A 270 -2.33 60.02 -40.73
N PHE A 271 -1.76 58.88 -41.11
CA PHE A 271 -2.39 57.58 -40.96
C PHE A 271 -2.05 57.02 -39.59
N PHE A 272 -2.95 56.25 -39.02
CA PHE A 272 -2.76 55.43 -37.83
C PHE A 272 -3.69 54.21 -37.92
N SER A 273 -3.71 53.34 -36.92
CA SER A 273 -4.69 52.26 -36.84
C SER A 273 -5.23 52.09 -35.42
N VAL A 274 -6.40 51.47 -35.31
CA VAL A 274 -6.98 51.00 -34.04
C VAL A 274 -7.13 49.48 -34.11
N ASP A 275 -6.77 48.82 -33.02
CA ASP A 275 -6.95 47.39 -32.81
C ASP A 275 -7.29 47.16 -31.34
N THR A 276 -8.58 47.05 -31.00
CA THR A 276 -9.06 46.76 -29.64
C THR A 276 -9.44 45.29 -29.45
N THR A 277 -9.12 44.42 -30.41
CA THR A 277 -9.52 43.02 -30.43
C THR A 277 -8.49 42.10 -29.77
N PRO A 278 -8.79 41.45 -28.61
CA PRO A 278 -7.87 40.51 -27.99
C PRO A 278 -7.77 39.19 -28.77
N PRO A 279 -6.59 38.56 -28.82
CA PRO A 279 -6.37 37.33 -29.58
C PRO A 279 -7.21 36.16 -29.04
N THR A 280 -7.85 35.43 -29.95
CA THR A 280 -8.63 34.23 -29.62
C THR A 280 -7.72 33.01 -29.54
N ILE A 281 -7.84 32.24 -28.45
CA ILE A 281 -6.92 31.14 -28.12
C ILE A 281 -7.72 29.84 -27.96
N VAL A 282 -7.34 28.82 -28.75
CA VAL A 282 -7.95 27.48 -28.71
C VAL A 282 -6.90 26.47 -28.28
N ILE A 283 -7.09 25.85 -27.11
CA ILE A 283 -6.26 24.72 -26.66
C ILE A 283 -6.63 23.48 -27.47
N LEU A 284 -5.62 22.80 -28.01
CA LEU A 284 -5.72 21.59 -28.84
C LEU A 284 -5.32 20.33 -28.05
N SER A 285 -4.41 20.48 -27.08
CA SER A 285 -4.08 19.50 -26.05
C SER A 285 -3.59 20.25 -24.81
N PRO A 286 -3.88 19.82 -23.57
CA PRO A 286 -4.78 18.71 -23.24
C PRO A 286 -6.22 18.93 -23.69
N THR A 287 -6.97 17.84 -23.79
CA THR A 287 -8.43 17.82 -23.88
C THR A 287 -9.00 17.43 -22.52
N SER A 288 -10.31 17.64 -22.29
CA SER A 288 -10.99 17.18 -21.07
C SER A 288 -11.15 15.66 -21.03
N SER A 289 -10.05 15.00 -20.68
CA SER A 289 -9.84 13.55 -20.67
C SER A 289 -8.83 13.16 -19.59
N THR A 290 -8.69 11.85 -19.33
CA THR A 290 -7.69 11.32 -18.40
C THR A 290 -6.37 11.00 -19.10
N TYR A 291 -5.25 11.42 -18.50
CA TYR A 291 -3.89 11.22 -19.00
C TYR A 291 -3.10 10.27 -18.08
N PRO A 292 -2.45 9.22 -18.62
CA PRO A 292 -1.73 8.20 -17.84
C PRO A 292 -0.28 8.61 -17.50
N SER A 293 0.02 9.91 -17.44
CA SER A 293 1.37 10.47 -17.39
C SER A 293 1.38 11.78 -16.59
N PRO A 294 2.38 12.02 -15.73
CA PRO A 294 2.60 13.33 -15.10
C PRO A 294 3.08 14.39 -16.11
N ASP A 295 3.55 13.97 -17.28
CA ASP A 295 3.97 14.86 -18.37
C ASP A 295 2.89 14.88 -19.45
N VAL A 296 2.26 16.05 -19.67
CA VAL A 296 1.12 16.25 -20.59
C VAL A 296 1.46 17.34 -21.61
N LEU A 297 1.19 17.09 -22.90
CA LEU A 297 1.51 18.05 -23.96
C LEU A 297 0.50 19.21 -23.99
N LEU A 298 0.98 20.44 -23.79
CA LEU A 298 0.25 21.67 -24.07
C LEU A 298 0.51 22.13 -25.51
N SER A 299 -0.52 22.05 -26.35
CA SER A 299 -0.54 22.62 -27.70
C SER A 299 -1.83 23.42 -27.91
N PHE A 300 -1.74 24.51 -28.66
CA PHE A 300 -2.83 25.47 -28.85
C PHE A 300 -2.65 26.20 -30.19
N SER A 301 -3.70 26.84 -30.66
CA SER A 301 -3.68 27.76 -31.80
C SER A 301 -4.20 29.13 -31.41
N ILE A 302 -3.62 30.18 -32.01
CA ILE A 302 -4.04 31.57 -31.88
C ILE A 302 -4.34 32.07 -33.29
N ASN A 303 -5.34 32.93 -33.47
CA ASN A 303 -5.75 33.40 -34.81
C ASN A 303 -4.77 34.40 -35.47
N GLU A 304 -3.78 34.91 -34.73
CA GLU A 304 -2.94 36.04 -35.13
C GLU A 304 -1.55 36.03 -34.47
N GLY A 305 -0.75 37.07 -34.76
CA GLY A 305 0.60 37.24 -34.25
C GLY A 305 0.63 37.81 -32.83
N THR A 306 1.32 37.13 -31.92
CA THR A 306 1.39 37.49 -30.50
C THR A 306 2.78 37.97 -30.09
N SER A 307 2.84 38.97 -29.22
CA SER A 307 4.10 39.45 -28.63
C SER A 307 4.58 38.56 -27.47
N TRP A 308 3.65 38.06 -26.66
CA TRP A 308 3.90 37.24 -25.47
C TRP A 308 2.81 36.17 -25.33
N ILE A 309 3.17 34.97 -24.85
CA ILE A 309 2.24 33.87 -24.56
C ILE A 309 2.61 33.29 -23.18
N TRP A 310 1.63 32.94 -22.37
CA TRP A 310 1.83 32.24 -21.11
C TRP A 310 0.64 31.34 -20.75
N TYR A 311 0.83 30.42 -19.80
CA TYR A 311 -0.26 29.63 -19.23
C TYR A 311 -0.34 29.80 -17.71
N SER A 312 -1.55 29.67 -17.16
CA SER A 312 -1.79 29.39 -15.75
C SER A 312 -2.32 27.97 -15.62
N LEU A 313 -1.84 27.25 -14.61
CA LEU A 313 -2.27 25.91 -14.24
C LEU A 313 -2.76 25.96 -12.79
N ASP A 314 -3.96 25.48 -12.53
CA ASP A 314 -4.61 25.43 -11.21
C ASP A 314 -4.69 26.80 -10.51
N GLY A 315 -4.78 27.89 -11.30
CA GLY A 315 -4.77 29.27 -10.81
C GLY A 315 -3.42 29.76 -10.27
N GLN A 316 -2.34 29.02 -10.51
CA GLN A 316 -0.98 29.41 -10.12
C GLN A 316 -0.41 30.52 -11.02
N ASN A 317 0.75 31.07 -10.62
CA ASN A 317 1.45 32.12 -11.35
C ASN A 317 1.71 31.74 -12.82
N ASN A 318 1.54 32.72 -13.71
CA ASN A 318 1.70 32.57 -15.15
C ASN A 318 3.12 32.16 -15.56
N ILE A 319 3.24 31.16 -16.43
CA ILE A 319 4.50 30.65 -16.99
C ILE A 319 4.59 31.01 -18.48
N THR A 320 5.58 31.83 -18.85
CA THR A 320 5.82 32.28 -20.22
C THR A 320 6.30 31.14 -21.13
N ILE A 321 5.76 31.06 -22.34
CA ILE A 321 6.05 30.02 -23.34
C ILE A 321 6.21 30.64 -24.74
N SER A 322 6.89 29.93 -25.64
CA SER A 322 7.11 30.37 -27.04
C SER A 322 6.34 29.53 -28.07
N GLY A 323 5.37 28.73 -27.61
CA GLY A 323 4.60 27.79 -28.46
C GLY A 323 4.19 26.55 -27.67
N THR A 324 4.07 25.42 -28.38
CA THR A 324 3.78 24.10 -27.78
C THR A 324 4.86 23.71 -26.76
N THR A 325 4.46 23.20 -25.59
CA THR A 325 5.35 22.80 -24.48
C THR A 325 4.83 21.55 -23.77
N ALA A 326 5.64 20.96 -22.89
CA ALA A 326 5.17 19.97 -21.92
C ALA A 326 4.77 20.67 -20.60
N LEU A 327 3.63 20.27 -20.04
CA LEU A 327 3.27 20.44 -18.63
C LEU A 327 3.85 19.25 -17.88
N SER A 328 5.03 19.43 -17.28
CA SER A 328 5.81 18.32 -16.71
C SER A 328 5.65 18.19 -15.20
N GLY A 329 5.65 16.97 -14.68
CA GLY A 329 5.64 16.69 -13.25
C GLY A 329 4.31 16.98 -12.55
N LEU A 330 3.18 16.84 -13.26
CA LEU A 330 1.83 16.98 -12.71
C LEU A 330 1.54 15.91 -11.65
N SER A 331 0.79 16.29 -10.61
CA SER A 331 0.26 15.39 -9.59
C SER A 331 -0.89 14.53 -10.13
N GLU A 332 -1.27 13.47 -9.42
CA GLU A 332 -2.56 12.84 -9.66
C GLU A 332 -3.71 13.75 -9.21
N GLY A 333 -4.78 13.82 -10.02
CA GLY A 333 -5.96 14.63 -9.75
C GLY A 333 -6.50 15.35 -10.98
N SER A 334 -7.42 16.29 -10.74
CA SER A 334 -7.92 17.21 -11.76
C SER A 334 -7.04 18.45 -11.81
N HIS A 335 -6.72 18.90 -13.02
CA HIS A 335 -5.96 20.10 -13.30
C HIS A 335 -6.75 21.05 -14.21
N ASP A 336 -6.70 22.35 -13.91
CA ASP A 336 -7.38 23.40 -14.67
C ASP A 336 -6.36 24.27 -15.42
N LEU A 337 -6.45 24.32 -16.74
CA LEU A 337 -5.50 25.04 -17.60
C LEU A 337 -6.13 26.23 -18.33
N VAL A 338 -5.46 27.38 -18.30
CA VAL A 338 -5.76 28.55 -19.13
C VAL A 338 -4.50 29.00 -19.87
N VAL A 339 -4.60 29.24 -21.18
CA VAL A 339 -3.56 29.89 -21.97
C VAL A 339 -3.98 31.33 -22.22
N TYR A 340 -3.03 32.25 -22.08
CA TYR A 340 -3.18 33.68 -22.35
C TYR A 340 -2.14 34.11 -23.39
N ALA A 341 -2.44 35.17 -24.11
CA ALA A 341 -1.47 35.82 -24.99
C ALA A 341 -1.80 37.29 -25.18
N ASN A 342 -0.77 38.11 -25.38
CA ASN A 342 -0.93 39.45 -25.93
C ASN A 342 -0.66 39.41 -27.43
N ASP A 343 -1.46 40.13 -28.21
CA ASP A 343 -1.16 40.47 -29.61
C ASP A 343 0.10 41.38 -29.72
N THR A 344 0.29 42.04 -30.86
CA THR A 344 1.40 42.99 -31.05
C THR A 344 1.18 44.40 -30.50
N VAL A 345 -0.02 44.76 -30.01
CA VAL A 345 -0.37 46.10 -29.51
C VAL A 345 -0.69 46.15 -28.01
N GLY A 346 -0.88 44.99 -27.38
CA GLY A 346 -1.10 44.81 -25.96
C GLY A 346 -2.50 44.34 -25.55
N ASN A 347 -3.40 43.94 -26.46
CA ASN A 347 -4.68 43.35 -26.03
C ASN A 347 -4.44 41.92 -25.52
N MET A 348 -4.94 41.62 -24.32
CA MET A 348 -4.71 40.33 -23.65
C MET A 348 -5.88 39.37 -23.88
N GLY A 349 -5.65 38.36 -24.71
CA GLY A 349 -6.55 37.23 -24.93
C GLY A 349 -6.40 36.14 -23.87
N ALA A 350 -7.46 35.33 -23.71
CA ALA A 350 -7.48 34.16 -22.83
C ALA A 350 -8.27 33.02 -23.51
N SER A 351 -7.82 31.77 -23.31
CA SER A 351 -8.58 30.58 -23.68
C SER A 351 -9.77 30.37 -22.74
N SER A 352 -10.69 29.48 -23.13
CA SER A 352 -11.53 28.81 -22.13
C SER A 352 -10.66 27.96 -21.19
N ILE A 353 -11.14 27.71 -19.97
CA ILE A 353 -10.51 26.76 -19.05
C ILE A 353 -10.66 25.34 -19.62
N ILE A 354 -9.57 24.58 -19.69
CA ILE A 354 -9.60 23.14 -19.92
C ILE A 354 -9.30 22.43 -18.60
N SER A 355 -10.33 21.81 -18.03
CA SER A 355 -10.19 20.84 -16.95
C SER A 355 -9.82 19.48 -17.53
N PHE A 356 -8.74 18.86 -17.08
CA PHE A 356 -8.28 17.52 -17.47
C PHE A 356 -7.83 16.74 -16.23
N VAL A 357 -7.70 15.41 -16.33
CA VAL A 357 -7.32 14.55 -15.19
C VAL A 357 -5.98 13.87 -15.46
N VAL A 358 -5.06 13.92 -14.52
CA VAL A 358 -3.87 13.06 -14.48
C VAL A 358 -4.17 11.90 -13.53
N GLN A 359 -4.06 10.68 -14.04
CA GLN A 359 -4.24 9.45 -13.26
C GLN A 359 -3.17 8.47 -13.73
N ILE A 360 -2.07 8.39 -12.98
CA ILE A 360 -0.90 7.61 -13.34
C ILE A 360 -1.26 6.13 -13.10
N PRO A 361 -1.02 5.21 -14.05
CA PRO A 361 -1.22 3.80 -13.78
C PRO A 361 -0.34 3.39 -12.60
N SER A 362 -0.96 2.99 -11.49
CA SER A 362 -0.26 2.48 -10.32
C SER A 362 0.56 1.27 -10.74
N VAL A 363 1.89 1.41 -10.77
CA VAL A 363 2.78 0.27 -10.97
C VAL A 363 2.52 -0.74 -9.85
N ASP A 364 2.39 -2.01 -10.21
CA ASP A 364 2.27 -3.02 -9.17
C ASP A 364 3.56 -3.05 -8.35
N THR A 365 3.40 -3.21 -7.05
CA THR A 365 4.48 -3.21 -6.04
C THR A 365 4.25 -4.29 -4.99
N ILE A 366 3.22 -5.13 -5.16
CA ILE A 366 2.86 -6.22 -4.26
C ILE A 366 3.43 -7.51 -4.85
N PRO A 367 4.40 -8.18 -4.19
CA PRO A 367 4.92 -9.44 -4.70
C PRO A 367 3.88 -10.57 -4.59
N PRO A 368 3.85 -11.50 -5.55
CA PRO A 368 2.86 -12.59 -5.59
C PRO A 368 2.95 -13.50 -4.35
N ILE A 369 1.78 -13.79 -3.78
CA ILE A 369 1.62 -14.68 -2.62
C ILE A 369 1.57 -16.13 -3.11
N ILE A 370 2.55 -16.93 -2.67
CA ILE A 370 2.67 -18.34 -3.04
C ILE A 370 2.39 -19.24 -1.82
N ILE A 371 1.48 -20.21 -1.98
CA ILE A 371 1.12 -21.19 -0.96
C ILE A 371 1.46 -22.59 -1.47
N ILE A 372 2.38 -23.28 -0.79
CA ILE A 372 2.68 -24.70 -1.06
C ILE A 372 1.54 -25.54 -0.48
N THR A 373 1.00 -26.47 -1.28
CA THR A 373 -0.07 -27.40 -0.90
C THR A 373 0.40 -28.85 -0.85
N SER A 374 1.53 -29.18 -1.48
CA SER A 374 2.31 -30.40 -1.29
C SER A 374 3.77 -30.11 -1.69
N PRO A 375 4.80 -30.61 -0.97
CA PRO A 375 4.72 -31.39 0.26
C PRO A 375 4.09 -30.61 1.45
N GLN A 376 3.75 -31.35 2.49
CA GLN A 376 3.33 -30.86 3.80
C GLN A 376 4.42 -31.16 4.84
N GLY A 377 4.33 -30.57 6.03
CA GLY A 377 5.23 -30.87 7.16
C GLY A 377 4.95 -32.24 7.77
N THR A 378 5.42 -33.28 7.09
CA THR A 378 5.23 -34.71 7.42
C THR A 378 6.35 -35.53 6.78
N THR A 379 6.60 -36.71 7.32
CA THR A 379 7.46 -37.74 6.72
C THR A 379 6.74 -38.43 5.56
N TYR A 380 7.48 -38.92 4.55
CA TYR A 380 6.96 -39.64 3.39
C TYR A 380 7.83 -40.87 3.01
N SER A 381 7.16 -41.98 2.69
CA SER A 381 7.72 -43.26 2.24
C SER A 381 8.11 -43.32 0.74
N LEU A 382 8.29 -42.17 0.08
CA LEU A 382 8.57 -42.09 -1.37
C LEU A 382 9.62 -41.02 -1.69
N SER A 383 10.68 -41.41 -2.41
CA SER A 383 11.70 -40.49 -2.93
C SER A 383 11.26 -39.63 -4.14
N GLU A 384 9.97 -39.68 -4.49
CA GLU A 384 9.32 -38.81 -5.47
C GLU A 384 8.04 -38.19 -4.90
N ILE A 385 8.03 -36.87 -4.68
CA ILE A 385 6.91 -36.15 -4.04
C ILE A 385 6.33 -35.08 -4.97
N ALA A 386 5.00 -35.01 -5.05
CA ALA A 386 4.33 -33.99 -5.86
C ALA A 386 4.53 -32.59 -5.25
N LEU A 387 5.13 -31.68 -6.01
CA LEU A 387 5.18 -30.25 -5.71
C LEU A 387 3.92 -29.58 -6.28
N THR A 388 2.96 -29.29 -5.41
CA THR A 388 1.75 -28.55 -5.77
C THR A 388 1.65 -27.27 -4.97
N PHE A 389 1.18 -26.21 -5.62
CA PHE A 389 1.10 -24.88 -5.02
C PHE A 389 0.04 -24.03 -5.70
N THR A 390 -0.36 -22.95 -5.04
CA THR A 390 -1.17 -21.88 -5.63
C THR A 390 -0.41 -20.57 -5.62
N ILE A 391 -0.74 -19.70 -6.57
CA ILE A 391 -0.33 -18.29 -6.61
C ILE A 391 -1.63 -17.50 -6.76
N ASN A 392 -1.75 -16.37 -6.07
CA ASN A 392 -2.96 -15.54 -6.06
C ASN A 392 -3.25 -14.80 -7.38
N GLU A 393 -2.30 -14.77 -8.33
CA GLU A 393 -2.28 -13.85 -9.47
C GLU A 393 -1.50 -14.39 -10.70
N PRO A 394 -1.63 -13.76 -11.89
CA PRO A 394 -0.85 -14.10 -13.07
C PRO A 394 0.62 -13.67 -12.97
N ILE A 395 1.54 -14.55 -13.38
CA ILE A 395 2.99 -14.36 -13.22
C ILE A 395 3.76 -14.48 -14.53
N SER A 396 4.94 -13.84 -14.61
CA SER A 396 5.87 -13.96 -15.73
C SER A 396 6.90 -15.08 -15.56
N TRP A 397 7.29 -15.40 -14.32
CA TRP A 397 8.30 -16.43 -14.01
C TRP A 397 8.03 -17.12 -12.66
N ARG A 398 8.49 -18.37 -12.50
CA ARG A 398 8.48 -19.13 -11.24
C ARG A 398 9.55 -20.22 -11.21
N ALA A 399 10.04 -20.52 -10.02
CA ALA A 399 11.00 -21.59 -9.75
C ALA A 399 10.83 -22.13 -8.32
N TYR A 400 11.47 -23.27 -8.05
CA TYR A 400 11.68 -23.75 -6.67
C TYR A 400 13.17 -23.82 -6.34
N SER A 401 13.50 -23.65 -5.05
CA SER A 401 14.78 -24.04 -4.44
C SER A 401 14.48 -25.16 -3.46
N LEU A 402 15.19 -26.27 -3.61
CA LEU A 402 15.18 -27.42 -2.72
C LEU A 402 16.51 -27.40 -1.96
N ASP A 403 16.46 -27.53 -0.64
CA ASP A 403 17.60 -27.61 0.30
C ASP A 403 18.57 -26.42 0.24
N GLY A 404 18.12 -25.29 -0.33
CA GLY A 404 18.93 -24.09 -0.55
C GLY A 404 19.72 -24.08 -1.87
N GLU A 405 19.60 -25.13 -2.70
CA GLU A 405 20.22 -25.21 -4.03
C GLU A 405 19.59 -24.25 -5.05
N ALA A 406 20.28 -24.08 -6.18
CA ALA A 406 19.93 -23.11 -7.21
C ALA A 406 18.51 -23.27 -7.78
N ASN A 407 17.82 -22.14 -7.98
CA ASN A 407 16.42 -22.07 -8.42
C ASN A 407 16.13 -22.83 -9.74
N ILE A 408 15.33 -23.88 -9.68
CA ILE A 408 14.87 -24.68 -10.84
C ILE A 408 13.55 -24.11 -11.35
N THR A 409 13.56 -23.58 -12.58
CA THR A 409 12.37 -22.96 -13.23
C THR A 409 11.32 -24.00 -13.62
N ILE A 410 10.04 -23.72 -13.34
CA ILE A 410 8.93 -24.67 -13.52
C ILE A 410 7.73 -24.09 -14.28
N ILE A 411 7.02 -24.92 -15.05
CA ILE A 411 5.87 -24.48 -15.85
C ILE A 411 4.56 -24.53 -15.04
N GLY A 412 4.52 -25.24 -13.91
CA GLY A 412 3.37 -25.34 -13.00
C GLY A 412 3.69 -26.30 -11.84
N ASN A 413 2.67 -26.98 -11.31
CA ASN A 413 2.88 -28.13 -10.42
C ASN A 413 3.79 -29.17 -11.09
N THR A 414 4.64 -29.84 -10.30
CA THR A 414 5.66 -30.78 -10.79
C THR A 414 5.88 -31.91 -9.77
N ILE A 415 6.89 -32.76 -9.99
CA ILE A 415 7.36 -33.77 -9.03
C ILE A 415 8.80 -33.39 -8.62
N LEU A 416 9.08 -33.42 -7.32
CA LEU A 416 10.43 -33.48 -6.77
C LEU A 416 10.88 -34.94 -6.84
N SER A 417 11.96 -35.22 -7.57
CA SER A 417 12.43 -36.59 -7.85
C SER A 417 13.88 -36.78 -7.44
N GLY A 418 14.21 -37.98 -6.97
CA GLY A 418 15.55 -38.28 -6.47
C GLY A 418 15.85 -37.65 -5.10
N LEU A 419 14.82 -37.48 -4.28
CA LEU A 419 14.97 -37.09 -2.88
C LEU A 419 15.71 -38.19 -2.11
N THR A 420 16.46 -37.79 -1.09
CA THR A 420 17.30 -38.67 -0.25
C THR A 420 16.68 -38.85 1.12
N GLU A 421 17.15 -39.83 1.87
CA GLU A 421 16.77 -40.03 3.27
C GLU A 421 17.05 -38.78 4.14
N GLY A 422 16.07 -38.38 4.97
CA GLY A 422 16.17 -37.27 5.93
C GLY A 422 15.35 -36.01 5.61
N GLU A 423 15.62 -34.92 6.34
CA GLU A 423 14.92 -33.64 6.21
C GLU A 423 15.28 -32.91 4.91
N HIS A 424 14.25 -32.50 4.18
CA HIS A 424 14.31 -31.68 2.97
C HIS A 424 13.55 -30.36 3.16
N ALA A 425 14.01 -29.28 2.52
CA ALA A 425 13.46 -27.93 2.66
C ALA A 425 13.11 -27.32 1.29
N ILE A 426 11.82 -27.14 1.01
CA ILE A 426 11.34 -26.59 -0.27
C ILE A 426 10.84 -25.14 -0.13
N LYS A 427 11.22 -24.30 -1.09
CA LYS A 427 10.72 -22.92 -1.22
C LYS A 427 10.41 -22.60 -2.68
N ILE A 428 9.29 -21.94 -2.95
CA ILE A 428 8.90 -21.51 -4.30
C ILE A 428 9.05 -19.99 -4.41
N PHE A 429 9.55 -19.54 -5.57
CA PHE A 429 9.63 -18.15 -5.96
C PHE A 429 8.75 -17.90 -7.19
N ALA A 430 8.13 -16.73 -7.27
CA ALA A 430 7.41 -16.30 -8.46
C ALA A 430 7.56 -14.79 -8.67
N THR A 431 7.57 -14.38 -9.93
CA THR A 431 7.65 -12.96 -10.34
C THR A 431 6.39 -12.62 -11.12
N ASP A 432 5.71 -11.55 -10.74
CA ASP A 432 4.52 -11.04 -11.43
C ASP A 432 4.83 -10.50 -12.85
N SER A 433 3.92 -9.74 -13.46
CA SER A 433 4.17 -9.09 -14.77
C SER A 433 4.85 -7.71 -14.67
N ALA A 434 5.06 -7.16 -13.46
CA ALA A 434 5.70 -5.87 -13.21
C ALA A 434 7.18 -6.00 -12.78
N GLY A 435 7.61 -7.18 -12.32
CA GLY A 435 8.95 -7.50 -11.81
C GLY A 435 9.00 -7.79 -10.30
N ASN A 436 7.88 -7.72 -9.57
CA ASN A 436 7.84 -8.00 -8.14
C ASN A 436 8.00 -9.51 -7.92
N THR A 437 9.03 -9.90 -7.16
CA THR A 437 9.35 -11.32 -6.90
C THR A 437 8.96 -11.71 -5.49
N GLY A 438 7.90 -12.51 -5.39
CA GLY A 438 7.43 -13.13 -4.16
C GLY A 438 8.13 -14.46 -3.89
N ALA A 439 8.06 -14.92 -2.64
CA ALA A 439 8.53 -16.23 -2.23
C ALA A 439 7.58 -16.83 -1.20
N SER A 440 7.38 -18.15 -1.25
CA SER A 440 6.61 -18.88 -0.25
C SER A 440 7.28 -18.83 1.13
N ILE A 441 6.55 -19.24 2.16
CA ILE A 441 7.18 -19.77 3.37
C ILE A 441 7.98 -21.03 2.97
N THR A 442 9.12 -21.29 3.63
CA THR A 442 9.85 -22.55 3.45
C THR A 442 9.06 -23.66 4.13
N THR A 443 8.69 -24.69 3.37
CA THR A 443 8.12 -25.92 3.93
C THR A 443 9.25 -26.92 4.12
N THR A 444 9.45 -27.43 5.33
CA THR A 444 10.26 -28.63 5.54
C THR A 444 9.37 -29.87 5.55
N PHE A 445 9.94 -30.99 5.12
CA PHE A 445 9.33 -32.32 5.09
C PHE A 445 10.45 -33.35 5.18
N GLU A 446 10.12 -34.61 5.47
CA GLU A 446 11.12 -35.65 5.67
C GLU A 446 10.85 -36.84 4.75
N ILE A 447 11.91 -37.48 4.27
CA ILE A 447 11.84 -38.72 3.51
C ILE A 447 12.43 -39.84 4.37
N ASP A 448 11.62 -40.86 4.63
CA ASP A 448 12.03 -42.10 5.28
C ASP A 448 11.58 -43.26 4.39
N THR A 449 12.54 -43.93 3.78
CA THR A 449 12.31 -45.07 2.88
C THR A 449 12.68 -46.41 3.51
N THR A 450 12.91 -46.44 4.84
CA THR A 450 13.46 -47.58 5.56
C THR A 450 12.42 -48.27 6.46
N PRO A 451 12.03 -49.52 6.16
CA PRO A 451 11.13 -50.25 7.05
C PRO A 451 11.77 -50.58 8.41
N PRO A 452 10.99 -50.55 9.51
CA PRO A 452 11.50 -50.79 10.85
C PRO A 452 12.03 -52.21 11.03
N ILE A 453 13.15 -52.32 11.75
CA ILE A 453 13.81 -53.58 12.09
C ILE A 453 13.22 -54.13 13.38
N ILE A 454 12.67 -55.35 13.30
CA ILE A 454 11.98 -56.03 14.41
C ILE A 454 12.80 -57.24 14.83
N THR A 455 13.25 -57.27 16.09
CA THR A 455 13.96 -58.43 16.66
C THR A 455 13.16 -59.05 17.79
N LEU A 456 12.71 -60.29 17.58
CA LEU A 456 12.02 -61.11 18.59
C LEU A 456 13.00 -61.60 19.67
N SER A 457 12.52 -61.70 20.91
CA SER A 457 13.21 -62.30 22.05
C SER A 457 12.36 -63.29 22.86
N SER A 458 11.03 -63.24 22.73
CA SER A 458 10.12 -64.33 23.13
C SER A 458 8.93 -64.37 22.15
N PRO A 459 8.40 -65.54 21.75
CA PRO A 459 8.83 -66.88 22.11
C PRO A 459 10.26 -67.21 21.67
N GLU A 460 10.85 -68.22 22.30
CA GLU A 460 12.05 -68.93 21.84
C GLU A 460 11.64 -70.20 21.07
N GLU A 461 12.55 -70.77 20.26
CA GLU A 461 12.32 -72.05 19.57
C GLU A 461 12.36 -73.25 20.54
N THR A 462 11.29 -73.42 21.33
CA THR A 462 11.24 -74.37 22.46
C THR A 462 9.84 -74.97 22.69
N THR A 463 9.72 -75.86 23.69
CA THR A 463 8.44 -76.42 24.16
C THR A 463 8.06 -75.78 25.49
N TYR A 464 6.93 -75.06 25.52
CA TYR A 464 6.36 -74.47 26.72
C TYR A 464 5.38 -75.44 27.39
N SER A 465 5.49 -75.61 28.71
CA SER A 465 4.61 -76.51 29.49
C SER A 465 3.29 -75.86 29.93
N ASN A 466 2.89 -74.77 29.26
CA ASN A 466 1.70 -73.99 29.59
C ASN A 466 1.18 -73.24 28.34
N THR A 467 -0.08 -72.81 28.37
CA THR A 467 -0.81 -72.27 27.21
C THR A 467 -0.71 -70.74 27.05
N ASN A 468 0.15 -70.06 27.83
CA ASN A 468 0.28 -68.60 27.86
C ASN A 468 1.75 -68.19 27.67
N VAL A 469 2.14 -67.78 26.45
CA VAL A 469 3.52 -67.48 26.07
C VAL A 469 3.71 -65.98 25.87
N PHE A 470 4.81 -65.42 26.40
CA PHE A 470 5.14 -63.99 26.24
C PHE A 470 5.62 -63.67 24.83
N LEU A 471 5.25 -62.49 24.33
CA LEU A 471 5.65 -61.94 23.04
C LEU A 471 6.56 -60.72 23.27
N ASP A 472 7.84 -60.98 23.50
CA ASP A 472 8.85 -59.94 23.74
C ASP A 472 9.62 -59.67 22.45
N PHE A 473 9.80 -58.40 22.12
CA PHE A 473 10.54 -57.93 20.95
C PHE A 473 11.09 -56.53 21.19
N THR A 474 12.05 -56.11 20.36
CA THR A 474 12.51 -54.72 20.27
C THR A 474 12.47 -54.21 18.84
N LEU A 475 12.28 -52.90 18.72
CA LEU A 475 12.33 -52.13 17.49
C LEU A 475 13.58 -51.24 17.50
N ASN A 476 14.08 -50.87 16.33
CA ASN A 476 15.12 -49.84 16.18
C ASN A 476 14.56 -48.40 16.29
N GLU A 477 13.25 -48.21 16.16
CA GLU A 477 12.58 -46.91 16.01
C GLU A 477 11.11 -46.90 16.50
N GLU A 478 10.47 -45.73 16.43
CA GLU A 478 9.06 -45.51 16.80
C GLU A 478 8.12 -45.85 15.64
N VAL A 479 6.97 -46.47 15.94
CA VAL A 479 6.07 -47.06 14.92
C VAL A 479 4.62 -46.58 15.04
N SER A 480 3.96 -46.34 13.92
CA SER A 480 2.53 -45.94 13.86
C SER A 480 1.57 -47.09 14.11
N TRP A 481 1.98 -48.32 13.79
CA TRP A 481 1.19 -49.54 14.02
C TRP A 481 2.11 -50.74 14.27
N ILE A 482 1.64 -51.70 15.08
CA ILE A 482 2.32 -52.96 15.32
C ILE A 482 1.33 -54.09 15.61
N GLY A 483 1.65 -55.31 15.15
CA GLY A 483 0.84 -56.50 15.35
C GLY A 483 1.57 -57.78 15.01
N TYR A 484 0.95 -58.93 15.28
CA TYR A 484 1.54 -60.25 15.01
C TYR A 484 0.58 -61.17 14.27
N ALA A 485 1.11 -62.06 13.43
CA ALA A 485 0.38 -63.21 12.91
C ALA A 485 0.77 -64.45 13.71
N LEU A 486 -0.21 -65.28 14.09
CA LEU A 486 -0.03 -66.57 14.74
C LEU A 486 -0.60 -67.65 13.82
N ASP A 487 0.19 -68.66 13.47
CA ASP A 487 -0.23 -69.83 12.66
C ASP A 487 -0.87 -69.45 11.31
N ASP A 488 -0.21 -68.57 10.56
CA ASP A 488 -0.68 -67.99 9.27
C ASP A 488 -2.05 -67.28 9.33
N GLN A 489 -2.55 -66.94 10.53
CA GLN A 489 -3.80 -66.20 10.71
C GLN A 489 -3.62 -64.68 10.49
N ASN A 490 -4.75 -63.97 10.34
CA ASN A 490 -4.76 -62.51 10.19
C ASN A 490 -4.04 -61.78 11.33
N ASN A 491 -3.28 -60.73 11.00
CA ASN A 491 -2.52 -59.93 11.95
C ASN A 491 -3.41 -59.37 13.08
N ILE A 492 -3.01 -59.65 14.32
CA ILE A 492 -3.60 -59.12 15.56
C ILE A 492 -2.80 -57.88 15.96
N THR A 493 -3.44 -56.71 15.97
CA THR A 493 -2.83 -55.46 16.47
C THR A 493 -2.51 -55.57 17.95
N ILE A 494 -1.28 -55.21 18.34
CA ILE A 494 -0.86 -55.19 19.75
C ILE A 494 -1.29 -53.85 20.36
N THR A 495 -2.33 -53.87 21.20
CA THR A 495 -2.87 -52.66 21.87
C THR A 495 -2.59 -52.62 23.38
N ALA A 496 -2.33 -53.78 23.98
CA ALA A 496 -1.96 -54.00 25.39
C ALA A 496 -1.45 -55.45 25.52
N ASP A 497 -0.88 -55.78 26.69
CA ASP A 497 -0.45 -57.12 27.15
C ASP A 497 0.28 -58.01 26.13
N LEU A 498 1.61 -58.09 26.28
CA LEU A 498 2.53 -58.92 25.50
C LEU A 498 2.44 -60.42 25.84
N MET A 499 1.23 -60.99 25.88
CA MET A 499 0.99 -62.41 26.21
C MET A 499 -0.01 -63.03 25.23
N ILE A 500 0.46 -64.03 24.49
CA ILE A 500 -0.36 -64.89 23.64
C ILE A 500 -0.95 -65.96 24.57
N SER A 501 -2.27 -65.98 24.73
CA SER A 501 -2.95 -66.82 25.72
C SER A 501 -3.90 -67.84 25.09
N ALA A 502 -4.19 -68.91 25.83
CA ALA A 502 -5.03 -70.03 25.40
C ALA A 502 -4.53 -70.74 24.12
N LEU A 503 -3.21 -70.83 23.95
CA LEU A 503 -2.56 -71.65 22.93
C LEU A 503 -2.94 -73.14 23.09
N SER A 504 -2.99 -73.86 21.98
CA SER A 504 -3.36 -75.28 21.92
C SER A 504 -2.17 -76.21 22.13
N GLU A 505 -2.42 -77.47 22.50
CA GLU A 505 -1.42 -78.54 22.41
C GLU A 505 -0.94 -78.69 20.96
N GLY A 506 0.37 -78.53 20.70
CA GLY A 506 0.94 -78.64 19.35
C GLY A 506 2.08 -77.66 19.05
N SER A 507 2.40 -77.52 17.76
CA SER A 507 3.36 -76.54 17.25
C SER A 507 2.66 -75.25 16.84
N HIS A 508 3.32 -74.12 17.10
CA HIS A 508 2.85 -72.78 16.80
C HIS A 508 3.94 -71.96 16.11
N SER A 509 3.53 -70.98 15.31
CA SER A 509 4.43 -70.09 14.57
C SER A 509 4.01 -68.63 14.73
N ILE A 510 4.98 -67.74 14.91
CA ILE A 510 4.72 -66.29 15.01
C ILE A 510 5.62 -65.48 14.08
N ILE A 511 5.05 -64.38 13.57
CA ILE A 511 5.74 -63.28 12.87
C ILE A 511 5.19 -61.96 13.42
N VAL A 512 6.06 -61.00 13.73
CA VAL A 512 5.67 -59.63 14.11
C VAL A 512 5.86 -58.69 12.93
N PHE A 513 4.92 -57.77 12.77
CA PHE A 513 4.88 -56.73 11.74
C PHE A 513 4.76 -55.38 12.42
N ALA A 514 5.51 -54.40 11.94
CA ALA A 514 5.46 -53.03 12.44
C ALA A 514 5.54 -52.05 11.28
N THR A 515 4.83 -50.92 11.38
CA THR A 515 4.84 -49.87 10.36
C THR A 515 5.33 -48.59 11.01
N ASP A 516 6.36 -47.95 10.45
CA ASP A 516 6.92 -46.68 10.91
C ASP A 516 5.92 -45.49 10.79
N LEU A 517 6.39 -44.27 10.98
CA LEU A 517 5.59 -43.05 10.85
C LEU A 517 5.42 -42.58 9.38
N ALA A 518 6.27 -43.02 8.46
CA ALA A 518 6.23 -42.71 7.02
C ALA A 518 5.31 -43.66 6.22
N GLY A 519 5.01 -44.83 6.78
CA GLY A 519 4.16 -45.88 6.21
C GLY A 519 4.91 -47.10 5.66
N ASN A 520 6.22 -47.27 5.87
CA ASN A 520 6.91 -48.50 5.46
C ASN A 520 6.66 -49.62 6.50
N THR A 521 6.49 -50.86 6.05
CA THR A 521 6.18 -52.00 6.94
C THR A 521 7.35 -52.98 7.03
N GLY A 522 7.92 -53.09 8.23
CA GLY A 522 8.90 -54.09 8.61
C GLY A 522 8.26 -55.41 9.05
N VAL A 523 9.05 -56.48 9.00
CA VAL A 523 8.64 -57.85 9.33
C VAL A 523 9.78 -58.54 10.07
N SER A 524 9.48 -59.26 11.16
CA SER A 524 10.47 -60.08 11.87
C SER A 524 10.78 -61.38 11.12
N ASP A 525 11.86 -62.07 11.52
CA ASP A 525 11.96 -63.51 11.27
C ASP A 525 10.78 -64.26 11.91
N SER A 526 10.45 -65.45 11.38
CA SER A 526 9.42 -66.32 11.95
C SER A 526 10.02 -67.23 13.03
N VAL A 527 9.41 -67.24 14.22
CA VAL A 527 9.79 -68.16 15.31
C VAL A 527 8.80 -69.30 15.39
N GLN A 528 9.32 -70.52 15.48
CA GLN A 528 8.57 -71.77 15.59
C GLN A 528 8.71 -72.34 17.01
N PHE A 529 7.61 -72.51 17.74
CA PHE A 529 7.59 -73.03 19.11
C PHE A 529 6.53 -74.12 19.27
N SER A 530 6.39 -74.66 20.48
CA SER A 530 5.35 -75.64 20.80
C SER A 530 4.83 -75.49 22.23
N VAL A 531 3.61 -76.00 22.46
CA VAL A 531 2.99 -76.09 23.78
C VAL A 531 2.66 -77.56 24.04
N SER A 532 3.04 -78.07 25.21
CA SER A 532 2.66 -79.43 25.65
C SER A 532 2.40 -79.53 27.15
N ILE A 533 1.19 -79.92 27.54
CA ILE A 533 0.76 -80.00 28.95
C ILE A 533 0.82 -81.44 29.50
N PRO A 534 1.33 -81.64 30.74
CA PRO A 534 1.35 -82.96 31.37
C PRO A 534 -0.06 -83.41 31.81
N PRO A 535 -0.34 -84.73 31.85
CA PRO A 535 -1.61 -85.26 32.34
C PRO A 535 -1.77 -85.08 33.85
N VAL A 536 -3.04 -85.05 34.30
CA VAL A 536 -3.44 -84.96 35.71
C VAL A 536 -3.72 -86.36 36.27
N ASP A 537 -3.42 -86.58 37.54
CA ASP A 537 -3.68 -87.84 38.24
C ASP A 537 -5.18 -88.13 38.41
N SER A 538 -5.55 -89.40 38.43
CA SER A 538 -6.93 -89.87 38.56
C SER A 538 -7.07 -91.27 39.20
N THR A 539 -6.05 -91.74 39.93
CA THR A 539 -6.08 -93.03 40.64
C THR A 539 -6.24 -92.83 42.15
N PRO A 540 -7.19 -93.52 42.84
CA PRO A 540 -7.28 -93.49 44.30
C PRO A 540 -6.29 -94.45 44.99
N PRO A 541 -5.93 -94.19 46.27
CA PRO A 541 -4.99 -95.01 47.04
C PRO A 541 -5.54 -96.40 47.37
N THR A 542 -4.67 -97.41 47.34
CA THR A 542 -4.96 -98.78 47.80
C THR A 542 -4.68 -98.90 49.29
N VAL A 543 -5.65 -99.38 50.07
CA VAL A 543 -5.52 -99.54 51.54
C VAL A 543 -5.66 -101.01 51.93
N ILE A 544 -4.75 -101.53 52.76
CA ILE A 544 -4.74 -102.94 53.22
C ILE A 544 -4.57 -103.00 54.74
N ILE A 545 -5.52 -103.64 55.44
CA ILE A 545 -5.42 -103.92 56.88
C ILE A 545 -4.52 -105.14 57.11
N ILE A 546 -3.65 -105.07 58.11
CA ILE A 546 -2.74 -106.12 58.57
C ILE A 546 -3.23 -106.71 59.90
N SER A 547 -3.67 -105.87 60.83
CA SER A 547 -4.33 -106.25 62.08
C SER A 547 -5.54 -105.33 62.31
N PRO A 548 -6.67 -105.78 62.90
CA PRO A 548 -6.96 -107.15 63.34
C PRO A 548 -7.03 -108.13 62.16
N GLU A 549 -6.71 -109.39 62.44
CA GLU A 549 -7.00 -110.53 61.55
C GLU A 549 -8.39 -111.11 61.89
N SER A 550 -8.92 -112.00 61.03
CA SER A 550 -10.30 -112.51 61.13
C SER A 550 -10.44 -113.66 62.15
N GLU A 551 -10.02 -113.43 63.39
CA GLU A 551 -9.90 -114.45 64.45
C GLU A 551 -10.65 -114.09 65.75
N THR A 552 -10.55 -114.97 66.76
CA THR A 552 -11.08 -114.76 68.12
C THR A 552 -9.94 -114.44 69.10
N TYR A 553 -10.01 -113.29 69.74
CA TYR A 553 -9.03 -112.79 70.70
C TYR A 553 -9.52 -112.90 72.15
N SER A 554 -8.59 -113.12 73.09
CA SER A 554 -8.89 -113.15 74.54
C SER A 554 -8.52 -111.84 75.26
N SER A 555 -8.68 -110.71 74.58
CA SER A 555 -8.34 -109.35 75.03
C SER A 555 -9.36 -108.36 74.47
N SER A 556 -9.85 -107.43 75.29
CA SER A 556 -10.75 -106.34 74.87
C SER A 556 -10.02 -105.14 74.23
N SER A 557 -8.81 -105.36 73.71
CA SER A 557 -7.94 -104.34 73.12
C SER A 557 -7.02 -104.97 72.09
N ILE A 558 -7.08 -104.49 70.83
CA ILE A 558 -6.48 -105.11 69.63
C ILE A 558 -5.81 -104.03 68.76
N ALA A 559 -4.66 -104.33 68.15
CA ALA A 559 -3.98 -103.40 67.24
C ALA A 559 -4.73 -103.24 65.90
N LEU A 560 -4.78 -101.99 65.40
CA LEU A 560 -5.17 -101.64 64.04
C LEU A 560 -3.92 -101.22 63.27
N ASP A 561 -3.36 -102.17 62.53
CA ASP A 561 -2.16 -101.98 61.72
C ASP A 561 -2.55 -102.04 60.23
N PHE A 562 -2.05 -101.14 59.39
CA PHE A 562 -2.44 -101.08 57.97
C PHE A 562 -1.35 -100.50 57.06
N THR A 563 -1.54 -100.62 55.75
CA THR A 563 -0.66 -100.05 54.72
C THR A 563 -1.44 -99.33 53.64
N ILE A 564 -0.78 -98.33 53.04
CA ILE A 564 -1.25 -97.54 51.89
C ILE A 564 -0.10 -97.50 50.88
N ASP A 565 -0.40 -97.56 49.58
CA ASP A 565 0.59 -97.60 48.50
C ASP A 565 1.15 -96.24 48.07
N GLU A 566 0.50 -95.13 48.42
CA GLU A 566 0.92 -93.76 48.09
C GLU A 566 0.78 -92.76 49.27
N GLN A 567 1.11 -91.48 49.02
CA GLN A 567 1.07 -90.43 50.05
C GLN A 567 -0.30 -89.74 50.13
N THR A 568 -0.97 -89.90 51.28
CA THR A 568 -2.35 -89.46 51.49
C THR A 568 -2.48 -88.17 52.30
N SER A 569 -3.48 -87.34 51.98
CA SER A 569 -3.86 -86.13 52.72
C SER A 569 -4.78 -86.41 53.92
N TRP A 570 -5.49 -87.53 53.93
CA TRP A 570 -6.38 -87.96 55.02
C TRP A 570 -6.43 -89.49 55.14
N ILE A 571 -6.62 -90.00 56.36
CA ILE A 571 -6.81 -91.42 56.68
C ILE A 571 -7.87 -91.53 57.80
N GLY A 572 -8.73 -92.55 57.76
CA GLY A 572 -9.66 -92.85 58.85
C GLY A 572 -10.31 -94.22 58.78
N TYR A 573 -10.78 -94.76 59.90
CA TYR A 573 -11.38 -96.09 59.99
C TYR A 573 -12.84 -96.06 60.47
N SER A 574 -13.65 -97.02 60.01
CA SER A 574 -15.00 -97.29 60.52
C SER A 574 -15.00 -98.62 61.25
N LEU A 575 -15.35 -98.61 62.54
CA LEU A 575 -15.58 -99.80 63.35
C LEU A 575 -17.09 -100.02 63.51
N ASP A 576 -17.57 -101.22 63.19
CA ASP A 576 -18.98 -101.62 63.26
C ASP A 576 -19.95 -100.70 62.52
N THR A 577 -19.52 -100.22 61.34
CA THR A 577 -20.26 -99.30 60.46
C THR A 577 -20.60 -97.94 61.10
N GLN A 578 -19.88 -97.55 62.15
CA GLN A 578 -19.96 -96.21 62.77
C GLN A 578 -19.20 -95.16 61.94
N ASP A 579 -19.38 -93.87 62.27
CA ASP A 579 -18.71 -92.76 61.60
C ASP A 579 -17.18 -92.90 61.61
N ASN A 580 -16.52 -92.44 60.52
CA ASN A 580 -15.08 -92.60 60.34
C ASN A 580 -14.26 -91.83 61.40
N VAL A 581 -13.50 -92.56 62.22
CA VAL A 581 -12.51 -92.02 63.14
C VAL A 581 -11.23 -91.69 62.34
N THR A 582 -10.83 -90.42 62.32
CA THR A 582 -9.59 -89.98 61.64
C THR A 582 -8.36 -90.44 62.41
N ILE A 583 -7.37 -90.99 61.71
CA ILE A 583 -6.08 -91.45 62.25
C ILE A 583 -4.91 -90.94 61.40
N THR A 584 -3.69 -91.07 61.88
CA THR A 584 -2.47 -90.63 61.15
C THR A 584 -1.41 -91.72 60.97
N GLU A 585 -1.53 -92.82 61.71
CA GLU A 585 -0.63 -93.98 61.77
C GLU A 585 -1.37 -95.17 62.40
N ASP A 586 -0.71 -96.33 62.51
CA ASP A 586 -1.23 -97.53 63.19
C ASP A 586 -1.68 -97.22 64.63
N THR A 587 -2.73 -97.90 65.11
CA THR A 587 -3.39 -97.53 66.37
C THR A 587 -3.94 -98.74 67.13
N VAL A 588 -4.72 -98.53 68.20
CA VAL A 588 -5.29 -99.61 69.02
C VAL A 588 -6.79 -99.41 69.21
N LEU A 589 -7.56 -100.43 68.85
CA LEU A 589 -8.99 -100.55 69.12
C LEU A 589 -9.16 -100.99 70.58
N SER A 590 -9.44 -100.04 71.48
CA SER A 590 -9.68 -100.32 72.90
C SER A 590 -11.16 -100.58 73.23
N ASP A 591 -11.40 -101.10 74.44
CA ASP A 591 -12.72 -101.23 75.07
C ASP A 591 -13.75 -102.05 74.24
N LEU A 592 -13.24 -103.00 73.45
CA LEU A 592 -14.01 -103.91 72.63
C LEU A 592 -14.85 -104.88 73.48
N SER A 593 -16.12 -105.00 73.16
CA SER A 593 -17.08 -105.84 73.88
C SER A 593 -16.91 -107.33 73.61
N GLU A 594 -17.38 -108.20 74.51
CA GLU A 594 -17.52 -109.62 74.21
C GLU A 594 -18.60 -109.80 73.12
N GLY A 595 -18.19 -110.32 71.96
CA GLY A 595 -19.01 -110.30 70.75
C GLY A 595 -18.15 -110.32 69.48
N SER A 596 -18.77 -110.01 68.34
CA SER A 596 -18.09 -109.89 67.04
C SER A 596 -18.09 -108.45 66.55
N HIS A 597 -16.96 -108.05 65.98
CA HIS A 597 -16.67 -106.69 65.51
C HIS A 597 -16.21 -106.71 64.04
N SER A 598 -16.29 -105.57 63.36
CA SER A 598 -16.00 -105.40 61.93
C SER A 598 -15.33 -104.06 61.62
N ILE A 599 -14.37 -104.01 60.68
CA ILE A 599 -13.58 -102.80 60.42
C ILE A 599 -13.19 -102.59 58.94
N VAL A 600 -13.13 -101.32 58.53
CA VAL A 600 -12.59 -100.82 57.25
C VAL A 600 -11.71 -99.60 57.50
N VAL A 601 -10.60 -99.45 56.77
CA VAL A 601 -9.77 -98.22 56.73
C VAL A 601 -9.90 -97.55 55.36
N PHE A 602 -10.01 -96.23 55.34
CA PHE A 602 -10.11 -95.37 54.16
C PHE A 602 -8.94 -94.38 54.13
N ALA A 603 -8.54 -93.95 52.93
CA ALA A 603 -7.56 -92.89 52.77
C ALA A 603 -7.80 -92.07 51.48
N THR A 604 -7.30 -90.83 51.45
CA THR A 604 -7.46 -89.88 50.33
C THR A 604 -6.09 -89.35 49.90
N ASP A 605 -5.79 -89.31 48.61
CA ASP A 605 -4.53 -88.78 48.04
C ASP A 605 -4.38 -87.25 48.22
N SER A 606 -3.42 -86.63 47.55
CA SER A 606 -3.21 -85.16 47.58
C SER A 606 -4.07 -84.36 46.58
N VAL A 607 -4.82 -85.02 45.69
CA VAL A 607 -5.60 -84.42 44.59
C VAL A 607 -7.11 -84.49 44.84
N GLY A 608 -7.56 -85.40 45.72
CA GLY A 608 -8.95 -85.60 46.15
C GLY A 608 -9.51 -87.01 45.89
N ASN A 609 -8.71 -87.96 45.41
CA ASN A 609 -9.13 -89.34 45.15
C ASN A 609 -9.13 -90.17 46.45
N THR A 610 -10.23 -90.86 46.76
CA THR A 610 -10.38 -91.63 48.01
C THR A 610 -10.56 -93.12 47.73
N GLY A 611 -9.76 -93.95 48.41
CA GLY A 611 -9.87 -95.42 48.42
C GLY A 611 -10.11 -95.98 49.82
N GLY A 612 -10.19 -97.31 49.93
CA GLY A 612 -10.40 -98.00 51.19
C GLY A 612 -10.22 -99.52 51.10
N SER A 613 -10.10 -100.15 52.26
CA SER A 613 -9.76 -101.56 52.41
C SER A 613 -10.95 -102.50 52.22
N GLU A 614 -10.66 -103.81 52.17
CA GLU A 614 -11.68 -104.83 52.45
C GLU A 614 -12.14 -104.75 53.92
N VAL A 615 -13.29 -105.39 54.21
CA VAL A 615 -13.88 -105.45 55.56
C VAL A 615 -13.32 -106.65 56.32
N ILE A 616 -12.64 -106.44 57.44
CA ILE A 616 -12.24 -107.54 58.35
C ILE A 616 -13.28 -107.72 59.45
N GLN A 617 -13.50 -108.95 59.90
CA GLN A 617 -14.43 -109.30 60.99
C GLN A 617 -13.77 -110.23 62.02
N PHE A 618 -13.88 -109.92 63.31
CA PHE A 618 -13.19 -110.61 64.42
C PHE A 618 -14.07 -110.75 65.68
N VAL A 619 -13.60 -111.45 66.72
CA VAL A 619 -14.40 -111.84 67.92
C VAL A 619 -13.59 -111.74 69.23
N ILE A 620 -14.23 -111.52 70.39
CA ILE A 620 -13.59 -111.42 71.74
C ILE A 620 -14.20 -112.42 72.76
N SER A 621 -13.43 -113.07 73.69
CA SER A 621 -13.95 -113.87 74.87
C SER A 621 -12.90 -114.30 75.95
N ILE A 622 -13.25 -114.52 77.25
CA ILE A 622 -12.31 -114.61 78.43
C ILE A 622 -12.72 -115.61 79.59
N PRO A 623 -11.79 -116.35 80.31
CA PRO A 623 -12.09 -117.39 81.36
C PRO A 623 -11.70 -117.14 82.87
N PRO A 624 -12.06 -118.03 83.87
CA PRO A 624 -11.92 -117.85 85.35
C PRO A 624 -10.90 -118.75 86.15
N ILE A 625 -10.92 -118.75 87.52
CA ILE A 625 -9.88 -119.20 88.51
C ILE A 625 -10.41 -120.16 89.66
N ASP A 626 -9.53 -120.87 90.40
CA ASP A 626 -9.75 -121.99 91.37
C ASP A 626 -9.37 -121.72 92.88
N THR A 627 -9.88 -122.51 93.87
CA THR A 627 -9.81 -122.22 95.35
C THR A 627 -10.00 -123.39 96.39
N THR A 628 -9.36 -124.59 96.34
CA THR A 628 -9.55 -125.66 97.39
C THR A 628 -8.29 -126.37 97.94
N PRO A 629 -8.27 -126.91 99.19
CA PRO A 629 -7.09 -127.51 99.85
C PRO A 629 -7.00 -129.07 99.86
N PRO A 630 -5.79 -129.64 100.06
CA PRO A 630 -5.47 -131.08 99.94
C PRO A 630 -5.89 -131.95 101.16
N ILE A 631 -5.88 -133.29 101.01
CA ILE A 631 -6.20 -134.28 102.05
C ILE A 631 -5.06 -135.31 102.22
N ILE A 632 -4.71 -135.65 103.48
CA ILE A 632 -3.51 -136.46 103.82
C ILE A 632 -3.89 -137.69 104.65
N ILE A 633 -3.36 -138.87 104.29
CA ILE A 633 -3.57 -140.14 105.00
C ILE A 633 -2.22 -140.81 105.30
N ILE A 634 -1.97 -141.18 106.57
CA ILE A 634 -0.80 -141.98 106.98
C ILE A 634 -1.12 -143.47 106.82
N ASN A 635 -0.19 -144.21 106.21
CA ASN A 635 -0.26 -145.64 105.92
C ASN A 635 0.67 -146.48 106.82
N SER A 636 1.73 -145.89 107.38
CA SER A 636 2.57 -146.49 108.45
C SER A 636 3.37 -145.39 109.17
N PRO A 637 3.82 -145.56 110.44
CA PRO A 637 3.56 -146.69 111.35
C PRO A 637 2.09 -146.98 111.61
N GLU A 638 1.81 -148.19 112.08
CA GLU A 638 0.52 -148.60 112.63
C GLU A 638 0.52 -148.46 114.16
N ASN A 639 -0.66 -148.48 114.78
CA ASN A 639 -0.76 -148.39 116.25
C ASN A 639 -0.45 -149.73 116.92
N THR A 640 0.85 -149.99 117.06
CA THR A 640 1.45 -151.22 117.58
C THR A 640 2.81 -150.95 118.23
N THR A 641 3.32 -151.93 118.97
CA THR A 641 4.72 -151.95 119.44
C THR A 641 5.64 -152.50 118.35
N TYR A 642 6.83 -151.91 118.22
CA TYR A 642 7.94 -152.35 117.37
C TYR A 642 9.18 -152.66 118.23
N ASP A 643 9.95 -153.69 117.86
CA ASP A 643 11.16 -154.11 118.58
C ASP A 643 12.46 -153.51 118.00
N ALA A 644 12.34 -152.66 116.97
CA ALA A 644 13.44 -151.88 116.40
C ALA A 644 13.16 -150.39 116.59
N SER A 645 14.20 -149.59 116.82
CA SER A 645 14.14 -148.12 116.89
C SER A 645 13.82 -147.45 115.56
N ASP A 646 13.84 -148.21 114.46
CA ASP A 646 13.80 -147.67 113.11
C ASP A 646 12.46 -148.05 112.46
N VAL A 647 11.62 -147.05 112.19
CA VAL A 647 10.20 -147.19 111.86
C VAL A 647 9.88 -146.46 110.55
N LEU A 648 9.26 -147.15 109.59
CA LEU A 648 8.88 -146.55 108.31
C LEU A 648 7.65 -145.63 108.46
N LEU A 649 7.84 -144.35 108.18
CA LEU A 649 6.76 -143.39 107.90
C LEU A 649 6.38 -143.46 106.42
N ASN A 650 5.13 -143.83 106.15
CA ASN A 650 4.56 -143.96 104.81
C ASN A 650 3.18 -143.29 104.77
N PHE A 651 2.85 -142.56 103.71
CA PHE A 651 1.63 -141.75 103.62
C PHE A 651 1.22 -141.47 102.16
N THR A 652 0.06 -140.85 101.97
CA THR A 652 -0.51 -140.49 100.67
C THR A 652 -1.28 -139.17 100.76
N ILE A 653 -1.26 -138.41 99.67
CA ILE A 653 -1.98 -137.13 99.47
C ILE A 653 -2.77 -137.23 98.15
N ASP A 654 -3.93 -136.59 98.04
CA ASP A 654 -4.83 -136.72 96.90
C ASP A 654 -4.57 -135.77 95.71
N GLU A 655 -3.83 -134.68 95.91
CA GLU A 655 -3.48 -133.70 94.86
C GLU A 655 -2.00 -133.25 94.87
N PRO A 656 -1.49 -132.58 93.82
CA PRO A 656 -0.10 -132.13 93.74
C PRO A 656 0.22 -130.99 94.71
N VAL A 657 1.14 -131.25 95.64
CA VAL A 657 1.50 -130.33 96.72
C VAL A 657 2.83 -129.59 96.49
N SER A 658 2.90 -128.35 96.96
CA SER A 658 4.09 -127.49 96.99
C SER A 658 5.01 -127.78 98.19
N TRP A 659 4.46 -128.26 99.31
CA TRP A 659 5.21 -128.58 100.53
C TRP A 659 4.59 -129.74 101.35
N ILE A 660 5.43 -130.48 102.10
CA ILE A 660 5.04 -131.56 103.03
C ILE A 660 5.96 -131.56 104.27
N GLY A 661 5.44 -131.86 105.45
CA GLY A 661 6.25 -132.07 106.66
C GLY A 661 5.56 -132.91 107.74
N TYR A 662 6.32 -133.47 108.69
CA TYR A 662 5.81 -134.29 109.79
C TYR A 662 6.30 -133.83 111.17
N SER A 663 5.55 -134.15 112.23
CA SER A 663 5.96 -133.96 113.63
C SER A 663 5.88 -135.28 114.39
N LEU A 664 6.95 -135.64 115.09
CA LEU A 664 7.02 -136.75 116.03
C LEU A 664 7.05 -136.20 117.47
N ASP A 665 6.20 -136.71 118.34
CA ASP A 665 6.04 -136.36 119.76
C ASP A 665 5.74 -134.87 120.04
N GLY A 666 5.19 -134.17 119.06
CA GLY A 666 4.92 -132.72 119.16
C GLY A 666 6.18 -131.85 119.02
N GLN A 667 7.27 -132.39 118.47
CA GLN A 667 8.44 -131.60 118.03
C GLN A 667 8.08 -130.73 116.81
N GLU A 668 8.97 -129.80 116.41
CA GLU A 668 8.73 -128.95 115.23
C GLU A 668 8.61 -129.78 113.93
N ASN A 669 7.85 -129.24 112.96
CA ASN A 669 7.57 -129.93 111.70
C ASN A 669 8.83 -130.08 110.84
N MET A 670 9.30 -131.32 110.69
CA MET A 670 10.39 -131.68 109.79
C MET A 670 9.86 -131.83 108.36
N THR A 671 10.38 -131.01 107.43
CA THR A 671 10.02 -131.09 106.00
C THR A 671 10.50 -132.42 105.39
N ILE A 672 9.63 -133.06 104.61
CA ILE A 672 9.91 -134.29 103.85
C ILE A 672 9.43 -134.14 102.40
N LEU A 673 9.95 -134.97 101.50
CA LEU A 673 9.56 -134.97 100.08
C LEU A 673 8.74 -136.22 99.69
N ASP A 674 8.85 -137.27 100.49
CA ASP A 674 8.19 -138.58 100.34
C ASP A 674 8.28 -139.31 101.69
N SER A 675 7.80 -140.54 101.74
CA SER A 675 7.90 -141.52 102.81
C SER A 675 9.36 -141.78 103.22
N ILE A 676 9.64 -141.84 104.53
CA ILE A 676 11.00 -141.97 105.11
C ILE A 676 11.05 -143.01 106.22
N VAL A 677 12.24 -143.52 106.56
CA VAL A 677 12.45 -144.25 107.82
C VAL A 677 12.84 -143.26 108.92
N LEU A 678 12.07 -143.25 110.01
CA LEU A 678 12.36 -142.57 111.26
C LEU A 678 13.31 -143.47 112.06
N ASN A 679 14.58 -143.09 112.20
CA ASN A 679 15.63 -143.93 112.80
C ASN A 679 15.94 -143.53 114.24
N GLU A 680 16.51 -144.44 115.02
CA GLU A 680 16.96 -144.23 116.41
C GLU A 680 15.86 -143.69 117.37
N ILE A 681 14.58 -144.02 117.12
CA ILE A 681 13.49 -143.71 118.05
C ILE A 681 13.74 -144.40 119.40
N THR A 682 13.63 -143.63 120.48
CA THR A 682 13.84 -144.11 121.84
C THR A 682 12.80 -145.14 122.27
N SER A 683 13.11 -145.93 123.29
CA SER A 683 12.11 -146.78 123.95
C SER A 683 11.05 -145.95 124.68
N GLY A 684 9.80 -146.03 124.23
CA GLY A 684 8.69 -145.24 124.76
C GLY A 684 7.41 -145.42 123.94
N GLU A 685 6.36 -144.68 124.29
CA GLU A 685 5.18 -144.46 123.46
C GLU A 685 5.37 -143.13 122.72
N HIS A 686 5.11 -143.13 121.41
CA HIS A 686 5.43 -142.06 120.46
C HIS A 686 4.20 -141.66 119.64
N THR A 687 4.13 -140.41 119.16
CA THR A 687 2.98 -139.88 118.39
C THR A 687 3.39 -139.12 117.13
N LEU A 688 2.62 -139.25 116.04
CA LEU A 688 3.03 -138.80 114.70
C LEU A 688 1.88 -138.16 113.92
N ILE A 689 2.16 -137.06 113.19
CA ILE A 689 1.23 -136.33 112.30
C ILE A 689 1.98 -135.76 111.07
N ILE A 690 1.27 -135.55 109.95
CA ILE A 690 1.79 -134.97 108.69
C ILE A 690 0.96 -133.74 108.26
N TYR A 691 1.59 -132.79 107.57
CA TYR A 691 1.05 -131.56 106.99
C TYR A 691 1.43 -131.43 105.51
N ALA A 692 0.61 -130.77 104.69
CA ALA A 692 0.93 -130.47 103.29
C ALA A 692 0.13 -129.28 102.71
N GLU A 693 0.69 -128.61 101.70
CA GLU A 693 0.17 -127.38 101.05
C GLU A 693 0.11 -127.56 99.52
N ASP A 694 -0.95 -127.12 98.84
CA ASP A 694 -1.12 -127.25 97.38
C ASP A 694 -0.32 -126.20 96.55
N LEU A 695 -0.49 -126.20 95.23
CA LEU A 695 0.15 -125.24 94.30
C LEU A 695 -0.52 -123.85 94.23
N SER A 696 -1.73 -123.71 94.77
CA SER A 696 -2.51 -122.47 94.84
C SER A 696 -2.36 -121.77 96.21
N GLY A 697 -1.78 -122.43 97.21
CA GLY A 697 -1.43 -121.90 98.52
C GLY A 697 -2.37 -122.29 99.67
N ASN A 698 -3.11 -123.42 99.59
CA ASN A 698 -3.97 -123.88 100.69
C ASN A 698 -3.35 -125.09 101.43
N LEU A 699 -3.45 -125.11 102.76
CA LEU A 699 -2.71 -125.99 103.68
C LEU A 699 -3.65 -126.90 104.51
N ASN A 700 -3.26 -128.16 104.77
CA ASN A 700 -4.00 -129.10 105.63
C ASN A 700 -3.09 -130.06 106.43
N GLN A 701 -3.67 -130.90 107.30
CA GLN A 701 -2.99 -131.90 108.14
C GLN A 701 -3.69 -133.27 108.18
N SER A 702 -2.95 -134.32 108.58
CA SER A 702 -3.46 -135.68 108.80
C SER A 702 -4.06 -135.87 110.20
N ASN A 703 -4.62 -137.05 110.45
CA ASN A 703 -4.86 -137.53 111.82
C ASN A 703 -3.54 -137.94 112.50
N PHE A 704 -3.56 -138.00 113.84
CA PHE A 704 -2.46 -138.55 114.65
C PHE A 704 -2.44 -140.08 114.66
N ILE A 705 -1.24 -140.66 114.70
CA ILE A 705 -0.97 -142.07 115.03
C ILE A 705 -0.11 -142.15 116.29
N THR A 706 -0.29 -143.21 117.08
CA THR A 706 0.49 -143.53 118.28
C THR A 706 1.15 -144.89 118.09
N PHE A 707 2.40 -145.11 118.51
CA PHE A 707 3.10 -146.41 118.44
C PHE A 707 4.18 -146.52 119.54
N THR A 708 4.80 -147.69 119.73
CA THR A 708 5.65 -147.96 120.93
C THR A 708 6.95 -148.72 120.60
N ILE A 709 8.04 -148.50 121.34
CA ILE A 709 9.37 -149.13 121.14
C ILE A 709 9.89 -149.84 122.42
N SER A 710 10.54 -151.01 122.30
CA SER A 710 10.96 -151.90 123.43
C SER A 710 12.47 -151.83 123.83
N THR A 711 12.96 -152.67 124.78
CA THR A 711 14.33 -152.56 125.39
C THR A 711 15.02 -153.87 125.81
N GLU A 712 16.20 -154.22 125.26
CA GLU A 712 17.34 -154.91 125.98
C GLU A 712 18.70 -154.90 125.19
N ASN A 713 19.72 -155.70 125.60
CA ASN A 713 21.17 -155.46 125.36
C ASN A 713 21.94 -156.38 124.34
N GLY A 714 22.95 -155.85 123.60
CA GLY A 714 24.32 -156.44 123.57
C GLY A 714 25.12 -156.79 122.26
N ILE A 715 26.29 -156.14 122.07
CA ILE A 715 27.64 -156.66 121.64
C ILE A 715 27.98 -157.08 120.14
N ASN A 716 29.10 -156.50 119.61
CA ASN A 716 30.09 -156.95 118.56
C ASN A 716 29.92 -156.87 117.00
N SER A 717 30.57 -155.85 116.39
CA SER A 717 31.72 -155.89 115.41
C SER A 717 31.64 -156.34 113.91
N GLN A 718 32.27 -155.53 113.01
CA GLN A 718 32.77 -155.78 111.60
C GLN A 718 31.74 -155.61 110.43
N ILE A 719 32.00 -155.31 109.11
CA ILE A 719 33.11 -154.92 108.14
C ILE A 719 32.43 -154.57 106.75
N TRP A 720 32.84 -153.80 105.71
CA TRP A 720 33.99 -152.95 105.23
C TRP A 720 33.63 -152.09 103.95
N ALA A 721 34.39 -151.00 103.65
CA ALA A 721 34.84 -150.47 102.31
C ALA A 721 33.84 -149.87 101.24
N VAL A 722 34.16 -149.09 100.16
CA VAL A 722 35.28 -148.15 99.71
C VAL A 722 34.91 -147.30 98.43
N ALA A 723 35.23 -145.97 98.39
CA ALA A 723 35.48 -145.04 97.22
C ALA A 723 34.38 -144.83 96.10
N VAL A 724 34.46 -144.00 95.01
CA VAL A 724 35.52 -143.16 94.33
C VAL A 724 35.02 -141.73 93.88
N LEU A 725 35.33 -141.20 92.65
CA LEU A 725 35.34 -139.73 92.28
C LEU A 725 35.19 -139.35 90.76
N GLY A 726 34.66 -138.14 90.43
CA GLY A 726 35.02 -137.24 89.27
C GLY A 726 34.08 -137.06 88.01
N ILE A 727 34.22 -136.09 87.06
CA ILE A 727 34.79 -134.68 87.03
C ILE A 727 34.56 -133.87 85.68
N ILE A 728 34.27 -132.52 85.73
CA ILE A 728 34.50 -131.37 84.74
C ILE A 728 33.83 -131.26 83.30
N GLY A 729 33.55 -130.01 82.83
CA GLY A 729 33.22 -129.56 81.43
C GLY A 729 33.30 -128.01 81.18
N ILE A 730 33.33 -127.45 79.93
CA ILE A 730 33.58 -125.98 79.63
C ILE A 730 33.31 -125.43 78.16
N ALA A 731 33.22 -124.09 77.96
CA ALA A 731 33.28 -123.22 76.71
C ALA A 731 32.03 -123.05 75.77
N GLY A 732 31.86 -122.01 74.89
CA GLY A 732 32.75 -120.94 74.31
C GLY A 732 32.06 -119.65 73.73
N LEU A 733 32.67 -118.92 72.75
CA LEU A 733 32.59 -117.42 72.58
C LEU A 733 32.64 -116.87 71.09
N ILE A 734 32.61 -115.52 70.85
CA ILE A 734 33.27 -114.68 69.75
C ILE A 734 32.50 -114.01 68.53
N LEU A 735 32.51 -112.63 68.48
CA LEU A 735 32.68 -111.63 67.33
C LEU A 735 31.67 -111.50 66.11
N ALA A 736 31.65 -110.49 65.19
CA ALA A 736 32.49 -109.29 64.89
C ALA A 736 31.85 -108.18 63.95
N THR A 737 32.26 -106.88 64.10
CA THR A 737 32.71 -105.80 63.12
C THR A 737 32.30 -105.72 61.61
N TYR A 738 32.37 -104.61 60.80
CA TYR A 738 32.61 -103.12 60.91
C TYR A 738 32.78 -102.45 59.47
N ILE A 739 32.68 -101.10 59.34
CA ILE A 739 33.05 -100.15 58.23
C ILE A 739 32.25 -100.06 56.89
N GLY A 740 32.04 -98.82 56.41
CA GLY A 740 31.90 -98.45 54.97
C GLY A 740 31.25 -97.07 54.69
N TYR A 741 31.77 -95.92 55.18
CA TYR A 741 32.79 -95.04 54.54
C TYR A 741 32.38 -94.48 53.16
N ASP A 742 32.43 -93.17 52.82
CA ASP A 742 32.59 -91.86 53.51
C ASP A 742 32.32 -90.75 52.43
N LEU A 743 32.29 -89.47 52.82
CA LEU A 743 32.33 -88.26 51.95
C LEU A 743 31.03 -87.99 51.11
N PHE A 744 30.62 -86.74 50.80
CA PHE A 744 31.15 -85.43 51.20
C PHE A 744 30.06 -84.36 51.36
N LYS A 745 30.39 -83.30 52.11
CA LYS A 745 29.60 -82.06 52.25
C LYS A 745 29.49 -81.32 50.91
N ASN A 746 28.35 -80.68 50.63
CA ASN A 746 28.15 -79.27 51.02
C ASN A 746 26.80 -78.65 50.61
N ARG A 747 26.29 -77.82 51.53
CA ARG A 747 25.58 -76.54 51.33
C ARG A 747 24.47 -76.40 50.28
N ILE A 748 23.27 -76.13 50.81
CA ILE A 748 22.47 -74.91 50.53
C ILE A 748 22.33 -74.56 49.03
N LYS A 749 21.26 -75.04 48.41
CA LYS A 749 19.98 -74.32 48.56
C LYS A 749 18.81 -75.29 48.64
#